data_AF-A0A2V9ZW25-F1
#
_entry.id   AF-A0A2V9ZW25-F1
#
_cell.length_a   1.000
_cell.length_b   1.000
_cell.length_c   1.000
_cell.angle_alpha   90.00
_cell.angle_beta   90.00
_cell.angle_gamma   90.00
#
_symmetry.space_group_name_H-M   'P 1'
#
loop_
_entity.id
_entity.type
_entity.pdbx_description
1 polymer ?
#
loop_
_entity_poly.entity_id
_entity_poly.type
_entity_poly.pdbx_seq_one_letter_code
_entity_poly.pdbx_strand_id
1 'polypeptide(L)'
;MTNGYTDIKNTDMMLIMGGNPAENHPCGFKWAFEAKRTRNAKMIVVDPRFTRTAATADLFLQIRAGADIAFLGGMIRYAIEDNRIAKDYLTNYTNAAFIVKEGFKLPDDGLYSGFDDATQTYKDKSTWNYQEGGDLSGAAKTADATQAPGNQVAQTDDEYNSDYEEAVAMNGVAAAGTAPAVPAATPTAATSAAQVAPQPANYHAAVNGNASATAPATVVLASASLAGELPQSDAQGGSAKPGTMGQGYQGASPAGTKANQGPTPAPLPTMPPNVAYDLTLQHPRCVFQLLRQQYSRYTPEMVERITGIPKDQFLKAADLFTSVRKNGDMKKAATIIYAVGWTQHTFGTQIIRTAAMLQLLLGNVGRAGGGVNALRGHSNIQGATDMGGVYDIWPGYLKVPNPNDIDLKTYLERTTPKPSKPGPWDSFNYWGNTPKFAVSYLKAMYGDAAQKENDWAFSYMPKIDRNYSWTQIWDNMYRGSVKGMFAFGMNGVAIGPDTQKNIDALKKADWLVVGEIYPDETSEFWKAPGTSTDEMKNIKTTVYRLPCAGFAEKDGSMTNSSRWLQWKNIAVPPPGQARLDQDIVAQIFLKVRDLYKAEGGKFPDPIMHLTWAYTDARHPSLSELAKEINGKALADLTDPNPNPILKTPLVIKKGQQLPGFAWLKDDGTTSCGNWIYSGSWTEAGPQMARRGTEDPSGLGIYQNWAWSWPANRRVLYNRASCDPAGKPWDAERKQVWWNEATQLWAGNDVPDFKVDSNPKDHMGPFIMIPEGVGRIFAPLAAFADGPFPEHYEPIESPTQNVLHPKQANNPVVKKFKTPADKYGTVDQGFDIICTTYRLTEHYHYWTKNNPMNVQLIPEPFVEVPEELAAERGIKGGDMVKVTSARDYYLAKAMVTKRIKPMMIDGKKTYQIGIPIHQGFRGIQEDAGKVPRTVVNRLSPTVVDPNAYTPEYKGFLVKIEKA
;
A
#
# COMPACT_ATOMS: atom_id res chain seq x y z
N MET A 1 -1.61 5.78 -3.96
CA MET A 1 -2.51 6.66 -4.69
C MET A 1 -1.99 6.81 -6.09
N THR A 2 -2.92 6.76 -7.03
CA THR A 2 -2.68 7.11 -8.44
C THR A 2 -2.60 8.62 -8.60
N ASN A 3 -3.38 9.37 -7.82
CA ASN A 3 -3.39 10.83 -7.77
C ASN A 3 -2.80 11.35 -6.43
N GLY A 4 -3.08 12.61 -6.07
CA GLY A 4 -2.64 13.26 -4.82
C GLY A 4 -3.79 13.86 -4.02
N TYR A 5 -3.53 14.29 -2.78
CA TYR A 5 -4.56 14.87 -1.91
C TYR A 5 -5.24 16.09 -2.53
N THR A 6 -4.45 16.99 -3.11
CA THR A 6 -4.94 18.25 -3.70
C THR A 6 -5.83 18.03 -4.92
N ASP A 7 -5.66 16.90 -5.61
CA ASP A 7 -6.42 16.56 -6.81
C ASP A 7 -7.84 16.07 -6.50
N ILE A 8 -8.11 15.64 -5.25
CA ILE A 8 -9.46 15.22 -4.82
C ILE A 8 -10.48 16.34 -5.06
N LYS A 9 -10.08 17.62 -4.94
CA LYS A 9 -10.95 18.78 -5.19
C LYS A 9 -11.56 18.81 -6.59
N ASN A 10 -10.90 18.14 -7.55
CA ASN A 10 -11.31 18.12 -8.95
C ASN A 10 -12.35 17.04 -9.25
N THR A 11 -12.75 16.21 -8.28
CA THR A 11 -13.70 15.10 -8.52
C THR A 11 -15.15 15.58 -8.62
N ASP A 12 -15.97 14.84 -9.35
CA ASP A 12 -17.42 15.04 -9.42
C ASP A 12 -18.19 14.02 -8.56
N MET A 13 -17.52 12.92 -8.20
CA MET A 13 -18.13 11.82 -7.45
C MET A 13 -17.10 11.05 -6.62
N MET A 14 -17.41 10.82 -5.35
CA MET A 14 -16.54 10.11 -4.42
C MET A 14 -17.22 8.85 -3.90
N LEU A 15 -16.54 7.72 -4.01
CA LEU A 15 -16.83 6.53 -3.21
C LEU A 15 -15.75 6.40 -2.13
N ILE A 16 -16.14 6.58 -0.88
CA ILE A 16 -15.29 6.33 0.27
C ILE A 16 -15.70 5.00 0.86
N MET A 17 -14.89 3.98 0.64
CA MET A 17 -15.16 2.61 1.04
C MET A 17 -13.85 1.95 1.43
N GLY A 18 -13.85 1.20 2.54
CA GLY A 18 -12.61 0.67 3.10
C GLY A 18 -11.68 1.74 3.72
N GLY A 19 -12.21 2.91 4.08
CA GLY A 19 -11.45 4.00 4.69
C GLY A 19 -12.34 5.00 5.42
N ASN A 20 -11.75 5.75 6.37
CA ASN A 20 -12.43 6.77 7.18
C ASN A 20 -11.58 8.06 7.21
N PRO A 21 -11.46 8.77 6.08
CA PRO A 21 -10.50 9.87 5.90
C PRO A 21 -10.77 11.10 6.78
N ALA A 22 -12.00 11.35 7.21
CA ALA A 22 -12.27 12.44 8.16
C ALA A 22 -11.56 12.24 9.51
N GLU A 23 -11.26 10.99 9.87
CA GLU A 23 -10.56 10.65 11.11
C GLU A 23 -9.09 10.33 10.89
N ASN A 24 -8.79 9.56 9.84
CA ASN A 24 -7.45 9.02 9.61
C ASN A 24 -6.57 9.93 8.74
N HIS A 25 -7.19 10.85 8.00
CA HIS A 25 -6.51 11.76 7.07
C HIS A 25 -7.17 13.17 7.07
N PRO A 26 -7.48 13.76 8.24
CA PRO A 26 -8.38 14.91 8.35
C PRO A 26 -7.92 16.10 7.50
N CYS A 27 -6.62 16.41 7.49
CA CYS A 27 -6.07 17.52 6.69
C CYS A 27 -6.20 17.25 5.18
N GLY A 28 -6.03 15.99 4.75
CA GLY A 28 -6.23 15.60 3.35
C GLY A 28 -7.71 15.62 2.96
N PHE A 29 -8.59 15.29 3.90
CA PHE A 29 -10.04 15.22 3.69
C PHE A 29 -10.68 16.59 3.42
N LYS A 30 -10.00 17.70 3.76
CA LYS A 30 -10.39 19.06 3.34
C LYS A 30 -10.72 19.12 1.84
N TRP A 31 -9.93 18.48 0.98
CA TRP A 31 -10.12 18.54 -0.47
C TRP A 31 -11.39 17.84 -0.97
N ALA A 32 -11.92 16.88 -0.20
CA ALA A 32 -13.24 16.30 -0.49
C ALA A 32 -14.36 17.34 -0.31
N PHE A 33 -14.27 18.17 0.74
CA PHE A 33 -15.21 19.28 0.92
C PHE A 33 -15.06 20.38 -0.13
N GLU A 34 -13.83 20.66 -0.57
CA GLU A 34 -13.62 21.59 -1.68
C GLU A 34 -14.29 21.10 -2.96
N ALA A 35 -14.24 19.78 -3.25
CA ALA A 35 -14.99 19.20 -4.36
C ALA A 35 -16.51 19.38 -4.20
N LYS A 36 -17.06 19.10 -3.00
CA LYS A 36 -18.50 19.33 -2.72
C LYS A 36 -18.88 20.79 -2.94
N ARG A 37 -18.05 21.74 -2.46
CA ARG A 37 -18.32 23.19 -2.51
C ARG A 37 -18.20 23.77 -3.92
N THR A 38 -17.16 23.39 -4.65
CA THR A 38 -16.81 24.04 -5.93
C THR A 38 -17.30 23.29 -7.16
N ARG A 39 -17.58 21.98 -7.03
CA ARG A 39 -18.02 21.13 -8.13
C ARG A 39 -19.37 20.44 -7.89
N ASN A 40 -20.00 20.69 -6.74
CA ASN A 40 -21.20 19.95 -6.30
C ASN A 40 -20.98 18.43 -6.30
N ALA A 41 -19.74 18.00 -6.01
CA ALA A 41 -19.39 16.60 -5.98
C ALA A 41 -20.26 15.85 -4.96
N LYS A 42 -20.68 14.62 -5.31
CA LYS A 42 -21.41 13.75 -4.38
C LYS A 42 -20.47 12.78 -3.69
N MET A 43 -20.83 12.38 -2.48
CA MET A 43 -20.04 11.49 -1.63
C MET A 43 -20.89 10.32 -1.13
N ILE A 44 -20.51 9.11 -1.51
CA ILE A 44 -21.01 7.86 -0.94
C ILE A 44 -20.00 7.36 0.09
N VAL A 45 -20.46 7.03 1.29
CA VAL A 45 -19.68 6.33 2.31
C VAL A 45 -20.26 4.95 2.51
N VAL A 46 -19.42 3.93 2.34
CA VAL A 46 -19.76 2.53 2.60
C VAL A 46 -18.82 2.01 3.69
N ASP A 47 -19.36 1.81 4.89
CA ASP A 47 -18.59 1.45 6.07
C ASP A 47 -19.48 0.62 7.01
N PRO A 48 -18.95 -0.36 7.76
CA PRO A 48 -19.72 -1.06 8.79
C PRO A 48 -20.30 -0.14 9.88
N ARG A 49 -19.87 1.12 9.95
CA ARG A 49 -20.24 2.05 11.01
C ARG A 49 -20.56 3.42 10.42
N PHE A 50 -21.51 4.11 11.03
CA PHE A 50 -21.71 5.54 10.78
C PHE A 50 -20.57 6.32 11.44
N THR A 51 -19.52 6.60 10.68
CA THR A 51 -18.30 7.30 11.10
C THR A 51 -18.43 8.83 10.99
N ARG A 52 -17.39 9.58 11.43
CA ARG A 52 -17.32 11.02 11.18
C ARG A 52 -17.25 11.36 9.68
N THR A 53 -16.72 10.46 8.85
CA THR A 53 -16.81 10.62 7.39
C THR A 53 -18.25 10.42 6.90
N ALA A 54 -18.95 9.38 7.38
CA ALA A 54 -20.34 9.11 7.02
C ALA A 54 -21.29 10.28 7.34
N ALA A 55 -21.03 11.00 8.45
CA ALA A 55 -21.77 12.20 8.83
C ALA A 55 -21.76 13.34 7.78
N THR A 56 -20.82 13.28 6.83
CA THR A 56 -20.62 14.30 5.78
C THR A 56 -21.02 13.81 4.38
N ALA A 57 -21.45 12.55 4.30
CA ALA A 57 -21.83 11.89 3.06
C ALA A 57 -23.19 12.34 2.55
N ASP A 58 -23.39 12.26 1.24
CA ASP A 58 -24.71 12.39 0.61
C ASP A 58 -25.50 11.07 0.69
N LEU A 59 -24.79 9.93 0.75
CA LEU A 59 -25.36 8.61 0.96
C LEU A 59 -24.43 7.78 1.85
N PHE A 60 -24.98 7.22 2.93
CA PHE A 60 -24.29 6.24 3.77
C PHE A 60 -24.95 4.87 3.63
N LEU A 61 -24.12 3.83 3.49
CA LEU A 61 -24.56 2.43 3.44
C LEU A 61 -23.76 1.65 4.48
N GLN A 62 -24.48 1.00 5.40
CA GLN A 62 -23.85 0.09 6.34
C GLN A 62 -23.59 -1.24 5.63
N ILE A 63 -22.32 -1.66 5.58
CA ILE A 63 -21.91 -2.94 4.99
C ILE A 63 -21.45 -3.92 6.06
N ARG A 64 -21.70 -5.21 5.87
CA ARG A 64 -21.03 -6.25 6.65
C ARG A 64 -19.53 -6.27 6.34
N ALA A 65 -18.69 -6.34 7.37
CA ALA A 65 -17.24 -6.43 7.16
C ALA A 65 -16.85 -7.69 6.37
N GLY A 66 -16.04 -7.52 5.31
CA GLY A 66 -15.61 -8.62 4.43
C GLY A 66 -16.51 -8.88 3.22
N ALA A 67 -17.57 -8.10 3.01
CA ALA A 67 -18.50 -8.25 1.88
C ALA A 67 -18.21 -7.30 0.69
N ASP A 68 -17.06 -6.62 0.69
CA ASP A 68 -16.74 -5.53 -0.23
C ASP A 68 -16.67 -5.96 -1.71
N ILE A 69 -16.16 -7.17 -2.00
CA ILE A 69 -16.10 -7.70 -3.38
C ILE A 69 -17.50 -7.84 -3.96
N ALA A 70 -18.48 -8.29 -3.18
CA ALA A 70 -19.85 -8.44 -3.66
C ALA A 70 -20.47 -7.09 -4.03
N PHE A 71 -20.29 -6.07 -3.18
CA PHE A 71 -20.78 -4.72 -3.46
C PHE A 71 -20.15 -4.11 -4.72
N LEU A 72 -18.81 -4.15 -4.83
CA LEU A 72 -18.09 -3.61 -5.99
C LEU A 72 -18.36 -4.43 -7.26
N GLY A 73 -18.49 -5.75 -7.14
CA GLY A 73 -18.84 -6.65 -8.23
C GLY A 73 -20.25 -6.38 -8.77
N GLY A 74 -21.21 -6.12 -7.87
CA GLY A 74 -22.53 -5.63 -8.25
C GLY A 74 -22.47 -4.29 -8.98
N MET A 75 -21.62 -3.34 -8.55
CA MET A 75 -21.44 -2.06 -9.26
C MET A 75 -20.84 -2.25 -10.65
N ILE A 76 -19.90 -3.21 -10.82
CA ILE A 76 -19.37 -3.59 -12.14
C ILE A 76 -20.49 -4.14 -13.01
N ARG A 77 -21.30 -5.08 -12.50
CA ARG A 77 -22.46 -5.64 -13.20
C ARG A 77 -23.42 -4.53 -13.65
N TYR A 78 -23.81 -3.64 -12.73
CA TYR A 78 -24.69 -2.50 -13.02
C TYR A 78 -24.10 -1.58 -14.10
N ALA A 79 -22.81 -1.21 -13.99
CA ALA A 79 -22.18 -0.36 -14.99
C ALA A 79 -22.18 -0.98 -16.40
N ILE A 80 -22.02 -2.30 -16.51
CA ILE A 80 -22.05 -3.03 -17.79
C ILE A 80 -23.48 -3.12 -18.34
N GLU A 81 -24.45 -3.54 -17.52
CA GLU A 81 -25.85 -3.74 -17.95
C GLU A 81 -26.54 -2.44 -18.35
N ASP A 82 -26.28 -1.35 -17.63
CA ASP A 82 -26.83 -0.02 -17.91
C ASP A 82 -26.01 0.78 -18.93
N ASN A 83 -25.02 0.16 -19.58
CA ASN A 83 -24.13 0.81 -20.54
C ASN A 83 -23.48 2.11 -20.02
N ARG A 84 -23.04 2.09 -18.75
CA ARG A 84 -22.36 3.20 -18.06
C ARG A 84 -20.85 2.99 -18.03
N ILE A 85 -20.30 2.59 -19.18
CA ILE A 85 -18.87 2.30 -19.34
C ILE A 85 -18.21 3.33 -20.26
N ALA A 86 -16.92 3.58 -20.05
CA ALA A 86 -16.10 4.41 -20.92
C ALA A 86 -15.57 3.55 -22.09
N LYS A 87 -16.39 3.24 -23.08
CA LYS A 87 -16.08 2.24 -24.13
C LYS A 87 -14.74 2.51 -24.86
N ASP A 88 -14.51 3.74 -25.31
CA ASP A 88 -13.26 4.06 -26.04
C ASP A 88 -12.03 3.97 -25.13
N TYR A 89 -12.15 4.41 -23.87
CA TYR A 89 -11.09 4.24 -22.88
C TYR A 89 -10.82 2.74 -22.65
N LEU A 90 -11.88 1.96 -22.48
CA LEU A 90 -11.83 0.53 -22.19
C LEU A 90 -11.11 -0.24 -23.30
N THR A 91 -11.54 -0.04 -24.55
CA THR A 91 -10.97 -0.75 -25.71
C THR A 91 -9.51 -0.38 -25.98
N ASN A 92 -9.11 0.87 -25.74
CA ASN A 92 -7.76 1.35 -26.08
C ASN A 92 -6.75 1.30 -24.93
N TYR A 93 -7.19 1.45 -23.68
CA TYR A 93 -6.29 1.63 -22.52
C TYR A 93 -6.38 0.52 -21.50
N THR A 94 -7.19 -0.51 -21.76
CA THR A 94 -7.25 -1.70 -20.93
C THR A 94 -7.06 -2.95 -21.77
N ASN A 95 -6.86 -4.08 -21.12
CA ASN A 95 -6.84 -5.37 -21.80
C ASN A 95 -8.24 -5.94 -22.09
N ALA A 96 -9.32 -5.15 -22.02
CA ALA A 96 -10.69 -5.60 -22.28
C ALA A 96 -10.86 -6.32 -23.63
N ALA A 97 -10.16 -5.82 -24.66
CA ALA A 97 -10.17 -6.39 -26.01
C ALA A 97 -9.29 -7.64 -26.15
N PHE A 98 -8.40 -7.93 -25.20
CA PHE A 98 -7.44 -9.03 -25.37
C PHE A 98 -8.15 -10.37 -25.21
N ILE A 99 -7.69 -11.37 -25.96
CA ILE A 99 -8.26 -12.71 -25.93
C ILE A 99 -7.54 -13.56 -24.89
N VAL A 100 -8.28 -14.14 -23.96
CA VAL A 100 -7.75 -15.05 -22.94
C VAL A 100 -7.60 -16.46 -23.53
N LYS A 101 -6.42 -17.06 -23.32
CA LYS A 101 -6.01 -18.38 -23.81
C LYS A 101 -7.07 -19.44 -23.53
N GLU A 102 -7.29 -20.33 -24.50
CA GLU A 102 -8.18 -21.48 -24.34
C GLU A 102 -7.83 -22.32 -23.10
N GLY A 103 -8.84 -22.94 -22.50
CA GLY A 103 -8.70 -23.76 -21.29
C GLY A 103 -8.82 -22.99 -19.97
N PHE A 104 -8.70 -21.65 -19.95
CA PHE A 104 -9.04 -20.90 -18.73
C PHE A 104 -10.53 -20.99 -18.46
N LYS A 105 -10.90 -21.36 -17.24
CA LYS A 105 -12.30 -21.41 -16.76
C LYS A 105 -12.48 -20.41 -15.63
N LEU A 106 -13.59 -19.67 -15.69
CA LEU A 106 -14.10 -18.88 -14.57
C LEU A 106 -14.43 -19.80 -13.39
N PRO A 107 -14.62 -19.24 -12.17
CA PRO A 107 -14.84 -20.04 -10.98
C PRO A 107 -16.07 -20.94 -11.10
N ASP A 108 -15.84 -22.23 -10.94
CA ASP A 108 -16.89 -23.23 -10.68
C ASP A 108 -16.88 -23.53 -9.18
N ASP A 109 -17.99 -23.23 -8.51
CA ASP A 109 -18.11 -23.28 -7.03
C ASP A 109 -16.93 -22.59 -6.31
N GLY A 110 -16.52 -21.44 -6.82
CA GLY A 110 -15.46 -20.62 -6.25
C GLY A 110 -14.03 -21.03 -6.63
N LEU A 111 -13.83 -21.95 -7.57
CA LEU A 111 -12.49 -22.40 -7.98
C LEU A 111 -12.23 -22.16 -9.48
N TYR A 112 -11.17 -21.41 -9.80
CA TYR A 112 -10.70 -21.24 -11.19
C TYR A 112 -10.09 -22.53 -11.76
N SER A 113 -9.92 -22.60 -13.08
CA SER A 113 -9.12 -23.68 -13.69
C SER A 113 -7.70 -23.73 -13.11
N GLY A 114 -7.20 -24.92 -12.79
CA GLY A 114 -5.83 -25.14 -12.30
C GLY A 114 -5.67 -25.28 -10.78
N PHE A 115 -6.78 -25.34 -10.03
CA PHE A 115 -6.77 -25.61 -8.59
C PHE A 115 -6.35 -27.05 -8.29
N ASP A 116 -5.56 -27.23 -7.23
CA ASP A 116 -5.15 -28.53 -6.71
C ASP A 116 -5.59 -28.66 -5.25
N ASP A 117 -6.53 -29.56 -5.00
CA ASP A 117 -7.10 -29.79 -3.67
C ASP A 117 -6.06 -30.25 -2.64
N ALA A 118 -5.06 -31.03 -3.08
CA ALA A 118 -4.06 -31.60 -2.18
C ALA A 118 -3.13 -30.53 -1.60
N THR A 119 -2.73 -29.54 -2.41
CA THR A 119 -1.86 -28.44 -1.96
C THR A 119 -2.60 -27.18 -1.57
N GLN A 120 -3.90 -27.08 -1.84
CA GLN A 120 -4.71 -25.86 -1.63
C GLN A 120 -4.05 -24.65 -2.31
N THR A 121 -3.64 -24.86 -3.56
CA THR A 121 -3.04 -23.85 -4.43
C THR A 121 -3.46 -24.06 -5.88
N TYR A 122 -3.42 -23.00 -6.67
CA TYR A 122 -3.50 -23.10 -8.12
C TYR A 122 -2.12 -23.47 -8.67
N LYS A 123 -1.87 -24.77 -8.90
CA LYS A 123 -0.58 -25.28 -9.39
C LYS A 123 -0.33 -24.95 -10.85
N ASP A 124 -1.36 -25.10 -11.69
CA ASP A 124 -1.28 -24.78 -13.12
C ASP A 124 -2.04 -23.48 -13.42
N LYS A 125 -1.29 -22.40 -13.62
CA LYS A 125 -1.84 -21.10 -14.04
C LYS A 125 -1.53 -20.80 -15.51
N SER A 126 -1.09 -21.79 -16.28
CA SER A 126 -0.65 -21.59 -17.67
C SER A 126 -1.76 -21.12 -18.61
N THR A 127 -3.02 -21.42 -18.28
CA THR A 127 -4.21 -20.96 -19.02
C THR A 127 -4.63 -19.55 -18.62
N TRP A 128 -4.18 -19.03 -17.47
CA TRP A 128 -4.48 -17.67 -17.02
C TRP A 128 -3.62 -16.67 -17.80
N ASN A 129 -3.65 -16.69 -19.12
CA ASN A 129 -2.74 -15.96 -19.97
C ASN A 129 -3.48 -15.48 -21.23
N TYR A 130 -2.86 -14.61 -22.02
CA TYR A 130 -3.43 -14.21 -23.29
C TYR A 130 -3.16 -15.25 -24.37
N GLN A 131 -4.04 -15.28 -25.37
CA GLN A 131 -3.83 -16.03 -26.59
C GLN A 131 -2.83 -15.28 -27.48
N GLU A 132 -1.89 -16.02 -28.07
CA GLU A 132 -1.01 -15.48 -29.10
C GLU A 132 -1.78 -15.33 -30.41
N GLY A 133 -1.62 -14.19 -31.09
CA GLY A 133 -2.29 -13.92 -32.36
C GLY A 133 -2.41 -12.43 -32.67
N GLY A 134 -3.26 -12.09 -33.64
CA GLY A 134 -3.48 -10.72 -34.11
C GLY A 134 -4.92 -10.24 -33.91
N ASP A 135 -5.39 -9.40 -34.82
CA ASP A 135 -6.76 -8.90 -34.79
C ASP A 135 -7.76 -10.02 -35.13
N LEU A 136 -8.70 -10.26 -34.22
CA LEU A 136 -9.82 -11.18 -34.38
C LEU A 136 -11.16 -10.44 -34.43
N SER A 137 -11.14 -9.12 -34.60
CA SER A 137 -12.35 -8.31 -34.80
C SER A 137 -13.11 -8.79 -36.04
N GLY A 138 -14.37 -9.20 -35.86
CA GLY A 138 -15.21 -9.69 -36.95
C GLY A 138 -15.00 -11.16 -37.35
N ALA A 139 -14.12 -11.91 -36.66
CA ALA A 139 -14.07 -13.36 -36.81
C ALA A 139 -15.40 -13.97 -36.32
N ALA A 140 -16.16 -14.58 -37.24
CA ALA A 140 -17.45 -15.18 -36.95
C ALA A 140 -17.33 -16.36 -35.97
N LYS A 141 -18.37 -16.50 -35.14
CA LYS A 141 -18.60 -17.54 -34.13
C LYS A 141 -18.18 -18.95 -34.59
N THR A 142 -17.05 -19.45 -34.11
CA THR A 142 -16.81 -20.90 -34.02
C THR A 142 -16.05 -21.21 -32.74
N ALA A 143 -16.77 -21.51 -31.66
CA ALA A 143 -16.29 -22.33 -30.56
C ALA A 143 -17.50 -22.95 -29.84
N ASP A 144 -17.41 -24.26 -29.63
CA ASP A 144 -18.47 -25.19 -29.26
C ASP A 144 -19.30 -24.83 -28.03
N ALA A 145 -20.62 -24.89 -28.21
CA ALA A 145 -21.61 -24.92 -27.15
C ALA A 145 -21.67 -26.31 -26.50
N THR A 146 -20.64 -26.70 -25.77
CA THR A 146 -20.72 -27.86 -24.86
C THR A 146 -19.96 -27.58 -23.57
N GLN A 147 -20.60 -26.85 -22.65
CA GLN A 147 -20.52 -26.99 -21.18
C GLN A 147 -21.15 -25.75 -20.52
N ALA A 148 -22.48 -25.75 -20.41
CA ALA A 148 -23.18 -25.00 -19.38
C ALA A 148 -23.68 -26.03 -18.34
N PRO A 149 -23.35 -25.91 -17.05
CA PRO A 149 -24.06 -26.68 -16.02
C PRO A 149 -25.50 -26.15 -15.94
N GLY A 150 -26.46 -27.06 -16.11
CA GLY A 150 -27.88 -26.73 -16.19
C GLY A 150 -28.42 -26.15 -14.89
N ASN A 151 -29.00 -24.96 -14.98
CA ASN A 151 -30.03 -24.52 -14.06
C ASN A 151 -31.34 -24.47 -14.84
N GLN A 152 -32.27 -25.37 -14.48
CA GLN A 152 -33.65 -25.32 -14.94
C GLN A 152 -34.28 -24.02 -14.41
N VAL A 153 -34.62 -23.11 -15.31
CA VAL A 153 -35.56 -22.03 -15.04
C VAL A 153 -36.89 -22.48 -15.62
N ALA A 154 -37.89 -22.62 -14.76
CA ALA A 154 -39.26 -22.91 -15.16
C ALA A 154 -39.76 -21.76 -16.05
N GLN A 155 -40.19 -22.10 -17.27
CA GLN A 155 -40.90 -21.22 -18.19
C GLN A 155 -42.23 -20.79 -17.57
N THR A 156 -42.46 -19.48 -17.50
CA THR A 156 -43.79 -18.91 -17.67
C THR A 156 -43.69 -17.87 -18.78
N ASP A 157 -44.51 -18.06 -19.81
CA ASP A 157 -44.55 -17.28 -21.04
C ASP A 157 -44.97 -15.83 -20.79
N ASP A 158 -44.26 -14.88 -21.41
CA ASP A 158 -44.75 -13.52 -21.64
C ASP A 158 -44.58 -13.20 -23.14
N GLU A 159 -45.71 -13.22 -23.83
CA GLU A 159 -45.98 -12.50 -25.05
C GLU A 159 -45.99 -11.00 -24.71
N TYR A 160 -45.25 -10.16 -25.43
CA TYR A 160 -45.53 -8.74 -25.74
C TYR A 160 -44.22 -8.03 -26.12
N ASN A 161 -44.02 -7.84 -27.42
CA ASN A 161 -43.13 -6.80 -27.92
C ASN A 161 -43.62 -6.33 -29.29
N SER A 162 -44.30 -5.18 -29.33
CA SER A 162 -44.22 -4.24 -30.44
C SER A 162 -44.66 -2.86 -29.98
N ASP A 163 -44.03 -1.85 -30.57
CA ASP A 163 -44.49 -0.46 -30.71
C ASP A 163 -44.03 0.55 -29.64
N TYR A 164 -42.84 1.10 -29.89
CA TYR A 164 -42.44 2.43 -29.46
C TYR A 164 -41.75 3.18 -30.62
N GLU A 165 -42.57 3.65 -31.56
CA GLU A 165 -42.31 4.88 -32.33
C GLU A 165 -43.65 5.62 -32.51
N GLU A 166 -43.60 6.95 -32.57
CA GLU A 166 -44.70 7.93 -32.67
C GLU A 166 -45.46 8.31 -31.37
N ALA A 167 -45.09 9.46 -30.80
CA ALA A 167 -46.06 10.54 -30.50
C ALA A 167 -45.31 11.81 -30.03
N VAL A 168 -44.91 12.63 -30.99
CA VAL A 168 -44.81 14.09 -30.82
C VAL A 168 -46.14 14.67 -31.28
N ALA A 169 -46.72 15.55 -30.46
CA ALA A 169 -47.69 16.61 -30.77
C ALA A 169 -49.05 16.58 -30.02
N MET A 170 -49.19 17.61 -29.18
CA MET A 170 -50.34 18.53 -29.07
C MET A 170 -51.53 18.28 -28.11
N ASN A 171 -51.74 19.36 -27.33
CA ASN A 171 -52.96 19.94 -26.74
C ASN A 171 -53.14 19.74 -25.22
N GLY A 172 -53.29 20.76 -24.36
CA GLY A 172 -53.32 22.23 -24.54
C GLY A 172 -53.96 22.95 -23.33
N VAL A 173 -53.36 24.09 -22.92
CA VAL A 173 -53.97 25.41 -22.59
C VAL A 173 -54.84 25.51 -21.31
N ALA A 174 -54.42 26.15 -20.19
CA ALA A 174 -54.46 27.60 -19.78
C ALA A 174 -55.32 27.76 -18.49
N ALA A 175 -55.29 28.78 -17.61
CA ALA A 175 -54.54 30.03 -17.40
C ALA A 175 -54.86 30.60 -15.98
N ALA A 176 -54.12 31.66 -15.59
CA ALA A 176 -54.36 32.72 -14.57
C ALA A 176 -53.25 32.76 -13.50
N GLY A 177 -52.56 33.88 -13.20
CA GLY A 177 -52.62 35.27 -13.65
C GLY A 177 -51.45 36.04 -13.03
N THR A 178 -51.05 37.17 -13.64
CA THR A 178 -49.83 37.94 -13.35
C THR A 178 -50.09 39.34 -12.75
N ALA A 179 -49.06 39.84 -12.05
CA ALA A 179 -48.60 41.25 -11.90
C ALA A 179 -49.25 42.14 -10.80
N PRO A 180 -48.54 43.17 -10.24
CA PRO A 180 -47.47 43.96 -10.89
C PRO A 180 -46.21 44.36 -10.06
N ALA A 181 -45.30 45.00 -10.80
CA ALA A 181 -43.95 45.50 -10.48
C ALA A 181 -43.92 46.83 -9.67
N VAL A 182 -42.78 47.28 -9.12
CA VAL A 182 -41.82 48.33 -9.63
C VAL A 182 -41.16 48.98 -8.35
N PRO A 183 -40.01 49.74 -8.29
CA PRO A 183 -38.77 49.88 -9.09
C PRO A 183 -37.43 49.79 -8.27
N ALA A 184 -36.34 49.99 -9.02
CA ALA A 184 -34.93 50.20 -8.68
C ALA A 184 -34.54 51.23 -7.58
N ALA A 185 -33.34 51.03 -7.01
CA ALA A 185 -32.44 52.10 -6.58
C ALA A 185 -30.95 51.68 -6.67
N THR A 186 -30.20 52.40 -7.50
CA THR A 186 -28.75 52.68 -7.40
C THR A 186 -28.64 54.22 -7.29
N PRO A 187 -27.51 54.88 -6.95
CA PRO A 187 -26.19 54.43 -6.45
C PRO A 187 -25.68 55.25 -5.24
N THR A 188 -24.49 54.97 -4.70
CA THR A 188 -23.34 55.91 -4.61
C THR A 188 -22.17 55.35 -3.79
N ALA A 189 -20.97 55.74 -4.22
CA ALA A 189 -19.66 55.27 -3.79
C ALA A 189 -19.11 56.02 -2.57
N ALA A 190 -18.16 55.39 -1.85
CA ALA A 190 -17.00 56.10 -1.30
C ALA A 190 -15.83 55.13 -1.05
N THR A 191 -14.69 55.55 -1.57
CA THR A 191 -13.32 54.99 -1.53
C THR A 191 -12.69 54.96 -0.14
N SER A 192 -11.80 53.99 0.14
CA SER A 192 -10.34 54.21 0.27
C SER A 192 -9.65 53.04 0.99
N ALA A 193 -8.38 52.84 0.62
CA ALA A 193 -7.48 51.77 1.05
C ALA A 193 -6.91 51.96 2.48
N ALA A 194 -6.51 50.85 3.12
CA ALA A 194 -5.22 50.74 3.83
C ALA A 194 -4.92 49.28 4.23
N GLN A 195 -3.69 48.86 3.95
CA GLN A 195 -3.04 47.64 4.44
C GLN A 195 -2.82 47.72 5.95
N VAL A 196 -3.01 46.63 6.70
CA VAL A 196 -2.32 46.40 7.99
C VAL A 196 -2.05 44.89 8.19
N ALA A 197 -0.78 44.56 8.43
CA ALA A 197 -0.28 43.26 8.85
C ALA A 197 -0.49 43.03 10.37
N PRO A 198 -0.57 41.78 10.87
CA PRO A 198 -0.55 41.54 12.30
C PRO A 198 0.84 41.16 12.82
N GLN A 199 1.36 41.96 13.75
CA GLN A 199 2.40 41.59 14.71
C GLN A 199 1.74 41.36 16.10
N PRO A 200 2.33 40.51 16.96
CA PRO A 200 1.70 39.97 18.16
C PRO A 200 1.86 40.87 19.40
N ALA A 201 0.95 40.69 20.36
CA ALA A 201 0.92 41.42 21.62
C ALA A 201 1.92 40.86 22.65
N ASN A 202 2.70 41.76 23.25
CA ASN A 202 3.54 41.56 24.42
C ASN A 202 2.73 41.71 25.72
N TYR A 203 3.10 40.93 26.75
CA TYR A 203 2.95 41.28 28.16
C TYR A 203 4.33 41.20 28.85
N HIS A 204 4.84 42.35 29.30
CA HIS A 204 5.91 42.53 30.31
C HIS A 204 5.24 42.61 31.71
N ALA A 205 5.84 42.48 32.90
CA ALA A 205 7.20 42.56 33.49
C ALA A 205 7.17 41.71 34.81
N ALA A 206 8.22 41.42 35.60
CA ALA A 206 9.35 42.25 36.09
C ALA A 206 10.43 41.33 36.76
N VAL A 207 11.75 41.54 36.52
CA VAL A 207 12.78 42.26 37.36
C VAL A 207 13.31 41.40 38.53
N ASN A 208 14.59 41.19 38.92
CA ASN A 208 15.99 41.59 38.59
C ASN A 208 16.90 40.48 39.23
N GLY A 209 18.16 40.20 38.84
CA GLY A 209 19.31 41.10 38.83
C GLY A 209 20.66 40.42 38.46
N ASN A 210 21.65 41.30 38.24
CA ASN A 210 22.97 41.21 37.59
C ASN A 210 24.01 40.20 38.11
N ALA A 211 24.91 39.73 37.23
CA ALA A 211 26.30 40.22 37.10
C ALA A 211 27.12 39.55 35.97
N SER A 212 27.86 40.37 35.20
CA SER A 212 28.93 40.04 34.24
C SER A 212 30.24 39.61 34.96
N ALA A 213 31.33 39.06 34.41
CA ALA A 213 31.98 39.11 33.10
C ALA A 213 33.15 38.08 33.05
N THR A 214 33.79 37.97 31.87
CA THR A 214 35.17 37.51 31.56
C THR A 214 35.45 36.02 31.24
N ALA A 215 36.01 35.83 30.03
CA ALA A 215 36.91 34.74 29.63
C ALA A 215 38.36 35.32 29.60
N PRO A 216 39.45 34.61 29.22
CA PRO A 216 39.63 33.16 28.96
C PRO A 216 40.91 32.57 29.64
N ALA A 217 41.08 31.24 29.63
CA ALA A 217 42.42 30.61 29.65
C ALA A 217 42.41 29.14 29.21
N THR A 218 43.21 28.86 28.19
CA THR A 218 43.66 27.56 27.69
C THR A 218 44.55 26.85 28.71
N VAL A 219 44.35 25.55 28.98
CA VAL A 219 45.43 24.67 29.50
C VAL A 219 45.33 23.26 28.88
N VAL A 220 46.50 22.84 28.40
CA VAL A 220 46.91 21.57 27.80
C VAL A 220 46.86 20.43 28.82
N LEU A 221 46.48 19.21 28.41
CA LEU A 221 46.81 18.00 29.15
C LEU A 221 47.52 17.00 28.24
N ALA A 222 48.81 16.81 28.55
CA ALA A 222 49.66 15.73 28.08
C ALA A 222 49.60 14.55 29.05
N SER A 223 49.91 13.39 28.48
CA SER A 223 50.03 12.02 28.99
C SER A 223 50.73 11.81 30.34
N ALA A 224 50.32 10.74 31.04
CA ALA A 224 51.23 9.86 31.77
C ALA A 224 50.67 8.43 31.85
N SER A 225 51.51 7.47 31.43
CA SER A 225 51.39 6.02 31.61
C SER A 225 51.80 5.60 33.01
N LEU A 226 51.21 4.53 33.56
CA LEU A 226 51.82 3.70 34.59
C LEU A 226 51.42 2.23 34.39
N ALA A 227 52.46 1.39 34.27
CA ALA A 227 52.39 -0.07 34.37
C ALA A 227 52.69 -0.48 35.82
N GLY A 228 52.20 -1.66 36.24
CA GLY A 228 52.52 -2.27 37.52
C GLY A 228 51.78 -3.60 37.72
N GLU A 229 52.54 -4.66 37.94
CA GLU A 229 52.24 -6.10 37.89
C GLU A 229 51.50 -6.67 39.12
N LEU A 230 51.07 -7.95 39.01
CA LEU A 230 51.34 -9.11 39.91
C LEU A 230 50.19 -10.16 39.84
N PRO A 231 50.36 -11.46 40.20
CA PRO A 231 51.48 -12.39 39.99
C PRO A 231 51.05 -13.78 39.44
N GLN A 232 52.03 -14.61 39.05
CA GLN A 232 51.92 -16.04 38.71
C GLN A 232 52.03 -16.96 39.96
N SER A 233 51.36 -18.12 39.95
CA SER A 233 51.98 -19.42 40.30
C SER A 233 51.15 -20.66 39.87
N ASP A 234 51.83 -21.52 39.10
CA ASP A 234 51.99 -23.00 39.13
C ASP A 234 50.83 -24.02 39.07
N ALA A 235 50.75 -24.64 37.87
CA ALA A 235 51.06 -26.04 37.52
C ALA A 235 50.29 -27.26 38.12
N GLN A 236 49.60 -27.99 37.23
CA GLN A 236 49.69 -29.44 36.90
C GLN A 236 48.59 -29.73 35.85
N GLY A 237 48.75 -30.40 34.70
CA GLY A 237 49.66 -31.46 34.28
C GLY A 237 48.81 -32.66 33.81
N GLY A 238 48.45 -32.73 32.52
CA GLY A 238 47.71 -33.87 31.94
C GLY A 238 47.62 -33.79 30.42
N SER A 239 48.44 -34.60 29.74
CA SER A 239 48.66 -34.61 28.28
C SER A 239 47.71 -35.55 27.53
N ALA A 240 47.17 -35.10 26.39
CA ALA A 240 46.75 -35.97 25.29
C ALA A 240 46.83 -35.21 23.94
N LYS A 241 47.23 -35.95 22.90
CA LYS A 241 47.81 -35.55 21.61
C LYS A 241 46.90 -34.70 20.68
N PRO A 242 47.47 -33.97 19.71
CA PRO A 242 46.76 -32.99 18.88
C PRO A 242 45.96 -33.68 17.76
N GLY A 243 44.63 -33.54 17.82
CA GLY A 243 43.73 -33.83 16.71
C GLY A 243 43.63 -32.63 15.77
N THR A 244 43.89 -32.88 14.49
CA THR A 244 43.87 -31.94 13.37
C THR A 244 42.69 -30.97 13.37
N MET A 245 43.01 -29.68 13.29
CA MET A 245 42.08 -28.59 12.96
C MET A 245 41.36 -28.88 11.64
N GLY A 246 40.03 -28.96 11.70
CA GLY A 246 39.17 -29.01 10.54
C GLY A 246 39.33 -27.76 9.69
N GLN A 247 39.95 -27.93 8.52
CA GLN A 247 40.01 -26.92 7.48
C GLN A 247 38.59 -26.49 7.08
N GLY A 248 38.46 -25.19 6.81
CA GLY A 248 37.23 -24.58 6.34
C GLY A 248 36.70 -25.26 5.09
N TYR A 249 35.38 -25.39 5.03
CA TYR A 249 34.65 -25.78 3.82
C TYR A 249 34.78 -24.68 2.76
N GLN A 250 35.92 -24.65 2.06
CA GLN A 250 35.92 -24.37 0.63
C GLN A 250 35.43 -25.64 -0.04
N GLY A 251 34.13 -25.70 -0.33
CA GLY A 251 33.57 -26.72 -1.20
C GLY A 251 33.90 -26.39 -2.64
N ALA A 252 35.11 -26.73 -3.09
CA ALA A 252 35.33 -27.06 -4.49
C ALA A 252 34.36 -28.20 -4.85
N SER A 253 33.51 -27.97 -5.85
CA SER A 253 32.59 -28.99 -6.35
C SER A 253 33.38 -30.24 -6.78
N PRO A 254 33.07 -31.45 -6.27
CA PRO A 254 33.52 -32.67 -6.89
C PRO A 254 32.84 -32.76 -8.26
N ALA A 255 33.63 -32.89 -9.31
CA ALA A 255 33.12 -33.37 -10.59
C ALA A 255 32.39 -34.71 -10.35
N GLY A 256 31.12 -34.76 -10.75
CA GLY A 256 30.42 -36.03 -10.96
C GLY A 256 29.80 -36.70 -9.73
N THR A 257 29.00 -35.99 -8.94
CA THR A 257 27.80 -36.64 -8.37
C THR A 257 26.60 -36.13 -9.14
N LYS A 258 25.91 -37.04 -9.85
CA LYS A 258 24.62 -36.74 -10.46
C LYS A 258 23.71 -36.28 -9.33
N ALA A 259 23.54 -34.96 -9.20
CA ALA A 259 22.38 -34.41 -8.54
C ALA A 259 21.20 -35.18 -9.10
N ASN A 260 20.36 -35.71 -8.21
CA ASN A 260 19.06 -36.18 -8.63
C ASN A 260 18.40 -34.95 -9.26
N GLN A 261 18.47 -34.85 -10.59
CA GLN A 261 17.76 -33.86 -11.37
C GLN A 261 16.31 -34.25 -11.17
N GLY A 262 15.72 -33.78 -10.06
CA GLY A 262 14.30 -33.51 -10.03
C GLY A 262 13.99 -32.78 -11.34
N PRO A 263 12.88 -33.14 -12.01
CA PRO A 263 12.59 -32.68 -13.36
C PRO A 263 12.91 -31.19 -13.45
N THR A 264 13.72 -30.81 -14.44
CA THR A 264 14.01 -29.42 -14.77
C THR A 264 12.68 -28.68 -14.69
N PRO A 265 12.51 -27.67 -13.81
CA PRO A 265 11.24 -26.98 -13.68
C PRO A 265 10.82 -26.54 -15.07
N ALA A 266 9.60 -26.92 -15.49
CA ALA A 266 9.08 -26.49 -16.77
C ALA A 266 9.27 -24.97 -16.89
N PRO A 267 9.68 -24.44 -18.07
CA PRO A 267 9.85 -23.02 -18.25
C PRO A 267 8.62 -22.28 -17.73
N LEU A 268 8.82 -21.26 -16.88
CA LEU A 268 7.70 -20.49 -16.36
C LEU A 268 6.91 -19.92 -17.55
N PRO A 269 5.57 -20.03 -17.54
CA PRO A 269 4.77 -19.51 -18.64
C PRO A 269 5.02 -18.01 -18.81
N THR A 270 5.36 -17.61 -20.03
CA THR A 270 5.53 -16.20 -20.41
C THR A 270 4.27 -15.68 -21.11
N MET A 271 4.03 -14.38 -21.06
CA MET A 271 2.99 -13.77 -21.89
C MET A 271 3.43 -13.78 -23.37
N PRO A 272 2.51 -13.91 -24.33
CA PRO A 272 2.87 -13.96 -25.74
C PRO A 272 3.37 -12.59 -26.23
N PRO A 273 4.37 -12.53 -27.13
CA PRO A 273 4.87 -11.26 -27.65
C PRO A 273 3.82 -10.51 -28.49
N ASN A 274 3.00 -11.25 -29.26
CA ASN A 274 1.90 -10.72 -30.06
C ASN A 274 0.56 -11.22 -29.49
N VAL A 275 -0.18 -10.33 -28.84
CA VAL A 275 -1.45 -10.67 -28.16
C VAL A 275 -2.62 -10.58 -29.14
N ALA A 276 -3.43 -11.64 -29.19
CA ALA A 276 -4.69 -11.63 -29.92
C ALA A 276 -5.71 -10.68 -29.27
N TYR A 277 -6.50 -9.98 -30.09
CA TYR A 277 -7.46 -8.99 -29.60
C TYR A 277 -8.70 -8.88 -30.47
N ASP A 278 -9.80 -8.36 -29.91
CA ASP A 278 -11.04 -8.01 -30.60
C ASP A 278 -11.56 -6.66 -30.10
N LEU A 279 -11.50 -5.63 -30.94
CA LEU A 279 -11.90 -4.26 -30.60
C LEU A 279 -13.42 -4.09 -30.53
N THR A 280 -14.20 -5.05 -31.09
CA THR A 280 -15.67 -5.04 -30.99
C THR A 280 -16.15 -5.47 -29.61
N LEU A 281 -15.26 -6.07 -28.82
CA LEU A 281 -15.52 -6.67 -27.51
C LEU A 281 -16.57 -7.80 -27.57
N GLN A 282 -16.78 -8.45 -28.72
CA GLN A 282 -17.82 -9.49 -28.90
C GLN A 282 -17.27 -10.90 -28.81
N HIS A 283 -15.98 -11.10 -29.02
CA HIS A 283 -15.35 -12.41 -28.95
C HIS A 283 -15.59 -13.01 -27.55
N PRO A 284 -16.11 -14.25 -27.43
CA PRO A 284 -16.54 -14.81 -26.15
C PRO A 284 -15.41 -14.96 -25.13
N ARG A 285 -14.17 -15.01 -25.61
CA ARG A 285 -12.94 -15.08 -24.80
C ARG A 285 -12.22 -13.75 -24.63
N CYS A 286 -12.75 -12.64 -25.17
CA CYS A 286 -12.16 -11.36 -24.83
C CYS A 286 -12.36 -11.10 -23.32
N VAL A 287 -11.43 -10.40 -22.70
CA VAL A 287 -11.46 -10.11 -21.27
C VAL A 287 -12.79 -9.45 -20.86
N PHE A 288 -13.36 -8.60 -21.72
CA PHE A 288 -14.66 -7.96 -21.45
C PHE A 288 -15.82 -8.96 -21.33
N GLN A 289 -15.93 -9.95 -22.22
CA GLN A 289 -17.01 -10.94 -22.14
C GLN A 289 -16.83 -11.87 -20.93
N LEU A 290 -15.60 -12.26 -20.62
CA LEU A 290 -15.30 -13.05 -19.42
C LEU A 290 -15.57 -12.25 -18.13
N LEU A 291 -15.27 -10.95 -18.12
CA LEU A 291 -15.63 -10.05 -17.02
C LEU A 291 -17.14 -10.00 -16.82
N ARG A 292 -17.89 -9.79 -17.91
CA ARG A 292 -19.36 -9.76 -17.87
C ARG A 292 -19.92 -11.07 -17.32
N GLN A 293 -19.38 -12.21 -17.75
CA GLN A 293 -19.79 -13.52 -17.25
C GLN A 293 -19.41 -13.73 -15.78
N GLN A 294 -18.20 -13.31 -15.36
CA GLN A 294 -17.75 -13.41 -13.97
C GLN A 294 -18.71 -12.67 -13.01
N TYR A 295 -19.09 -11.44 -13.37
CA TYR A 295 -19.87 -10.57 -12.50
C TYR A 295 -21.38 -10.67 -12.66
N SER A 296 -21.90 -11.43 -13.64
CA SER A 296 -23.34 -11.62 -13.84
C SER A 296 -24.05 -12.20 -12.61
N ARG A 297 -23.34 -13.01 -11.80
CA ARG A 297 -23.81 -13.66 -10.58
C ARG A 297 -24.05 -12.68 -9.41
N TYR A 298 -23.48 -11.48 -9.46
CA TYR A 298 -23.63 -10.46 -8.40
C TYR A 298 -24.86 -9.59 -8.66
N THR A 299 -26.05 -10.22 -8.73
CA THR A 299 -27.32 -9.50 -8.87
C THR A 299 -27.58 -8.62 -7.64
N PRO A 300 -28.43 -7.58 -7.72
CA PRO A 300 -28.78 -6.78 -6.55
C PRO A 300 -29.28 -7.60 -5.35
N GLU A 301 -30.01 -8.70 -5.60
CA GLU A 301 -30.47 -9.64 -4.57
C GLU A 301 -29.30 -10.41 -3.94
N MET A 302 -28.35 -10.88 -4.76
CA MET A 302 -27.16 -11.55 -4.25
C MET A 302 -26.28 -10.58 -3.43
N VAL A 303 -26.16 -9.33 -3.88
CA VAL A 303 -25.47 -8.27 -3.14
C VAL A 303 -26.15 -8.04 -1.79
N GLU A 304 -27.47 -7.90 -1.75
CA GLU A 304 -28.23 -7.75 -0.50
C GLU A 304 -27.97 -8.93 0.46
N ARG A 305 -28.07 -10.17 -0.04
CA ARG A 305 -27.85 -11.38 0.77
C ARG A 305 -26.45 -11.43 1.39
N ILE A 306 -25.40 -11.09 0.64
CA ILE A 306 -24.00 -11.15 1.09
C ILE A 306 -23.63 -9.96 2.00
N THR A 307 -24.05 -8.76 1.60
CA THR A 307 -23.60 -7.48 2.21
C THR A 307 -24.51 -7.00 3.34
N GLY A 308 -25.78 -7.40 3.31
CA GLY A 308 -26.86 -6.84 4.13
C GLY A 308 -27.29 -5.42 3.78
N ILE A 309 -26.81 -4.86 2.68
CA ILE A 309 -27.28 -3.58 2.15
C ILE A 309 -28.59 -3.84 1.40
N PRO A 310 -29.70 -3.18 1.75
CA PRO A 310 -30.96 -3.34 1.04
C PRO A 310 -30.81 -3.08 -0.46
N LYS A 311 -31.46 -3.92 -1.29
CA LYS A 311 -31.37 -3.89 -2.75
C LYS A 311 -31.60 -2.50 -3.34
N ASP A 312 -32.61 -1.79 -2.86
CA ASP A 312 -32.97 -0.43 -3.32
C ASP A 312 -31.86 0.59 -2.99
N GLN A 313 -31.24 0.49 -1.81
CA GLN A 313 -30.13 1.33 -1.41
C GLN A 313 -28.86 1.04 -2.22
N PHE A 314 -28.59 -0.25 -2.49
CA PHE A 314 -27.51 -0.64 -3.38
C PHE A 314 -27.71 -0.08 -4.81
N LEU A 315 -28.90 -0.24 -5.39
CA LEU A 315 -29.21 0.29 -6.73
C LEU A 315 -29.07 1.81 -6.77
N LYS A 316 -29.52 2.52 -5.74
CA LYS A 316 -29.31 3.97 -5.61
C LYS A 316 -27.82 4.34 -5.59
N ALA A 317 -26.99 3.55 -4.89
CA ALA A 317 -25.56 3.78 -4.83
C ALA A 317 -24.87 3.50 -6.17
N ALA A 318 -25.24 2.39 -6.82
CA ALA A 318 -24.72 2.01 -8.13
C ALA A 318 -25.10 3.05 -9.18
N ASP A 319 -26.36 3.49 -9.21
CA ASP A 319 -26.84 4.57 -10.08
C ASP A 319 -26.02 5.85 -9.86
N LEU A 320 -25.92 6.30 -8.61
CA LEU A 320 -25.26 7.56 -8.28
C LEU A 320 -23.75 7.52 -8.62
N PHE A 321 -23.04 6.44 -8.28
CA PHE A 321 -21.59 6.34 -8.53
C PHE A 321 -21.28 6.25 -10.02
N THR A 322 -22.04 5.45 -10.76
CA THR A 322 -21.85 5.27 -12.21
C THR A 322 -22.42 6.42 -13.03
N SER A 323 -23.16 7.35 -12.42
CA SER A 323 -23.74 8.52 -13.10
C SER A 323 -22.72 9.41 -13.82
N VAL A 324 -21.44 9.35 -13.41
CA VAL A 324 -20.34 10.04 -14.11
C VAL A 324 -20.14 9.53 -15.54
N ARG A 325 -20.69 8.36 -15.90
CA ARG A 325 -20.67 7.77 -17.24
C ARG A 325 -22.05 7.60 -17.85
N LYS A 326 -23.07 8.28 -17.32
CA LYS A 326 -24.39 8.31 -17.97
C LYS A 326 -24.23 8.86 -19.39
N ASN A 327 -24.83 8.19 -20.37
CA ASN A 327 -24.74 8.53 -21.80
C ASN A 327 -23.30 8.58 -22.35
N GLY A 328 -22.35 7.85 -21.75
CA GLY A 328 -20.95 7.84 -22.19
C GLY A 328 -20.18 9.13 -21.87
N ASP A 329 -20.66 9.97 -20.94
CA ASP A 329 -20.04 11.25 -20.59
C ASP A 329 -18.60 11.07 -20.09
N MET A 330 -17.64 11.48 -20.92
CA MET A 330 -16.22 11.50 -20.58
C MET A 330 -15.79 12.79 -19.91
N LYS A 331 -16.65 13.79 -19.72
CA LYS A 331 -16.29 15.06 -19.05
C LYS A 331 -16.36 14.98 -17.54
N LYS A 332 -16.92 13.94 -16.91
CA LYS A 332 -16.95 13.79 -15.45
C LYS A 332 -15.85 12.83 -14.95
N ALA A 333 -15.46 12.94 -13.68
CA ALA A 333 -14.51 12.02 -13.05
C ALA A 333 -15.02 11.60 -11.67
N ALA A 334 -14.86 10.32 -11.35
CA ALA A 334 -15.10 9.79 -10.00
C ALA A 334 -13.80 9.27 -9.39
N THR A 335 -13.66 9.39 -8.07
CA THR A 335 -12.55 8.84 -7.31
C THR A 335 -13.02 7.84 -6.27
N ILE A 336 -12.21 6.79 -6.08
CA ILE A 336 -12.38 5.85 -4.96
C ILE A 336 -11.31 6.14 -3.92
N ILE A 337 -11.72 6.37 -2.67
CA ILE A 337 -10.82 6.67 -1.55
C ILE A 337 -10.91 5.52 -0.54
N TYR A 338 -9.78 4.87 -0.28
CA TYR A 338 -9.72 3.71 0.62
C TYR A 338 -8.40 3.67 1.41
N ALA A 339 -8.36 2.83 2.46
CA ALA A 339 -7.16 2.52 3.22
C ALA A 339 -7.25 1.09 3.80
N VAL A 340 -7.07 0.95 5.12
CA VAL A 340 -6.94 -0.35 5.80
C VAL A 340 -8.24 -1.14 5.92
N GLY A 341 -9.40 -0.52 5.65
CA GLY A 341 -10.68 -1.24 5.66
C GLY A 341 -10.76 -2.30 4.57
N TRP A 342 -10.04 -2.13 3.45
CA TRP A 342 -9.94 -3.15 2.41
C TRP A 342 -8.70 -4.05 2.54
N THR A 343 -7.58 -3.51 3.00
CA THR A 343 -6.31 -4.25 2.93
C THR A 343 -6.16 -5.32 4.00
N GLN A 344 -6.95 -5.28 5.07
CA GLN A 344 -6.78 -6.13 6.27
C GLN A 344 -7.81 -7.27 6.31
N HIS A 345 -7.89 -8.00 5.20
CA HIS A 345 -8.71 -9.19 4.95
C HIS A 345 -7.85 -10.26 4.24
N THR A 346 -8.23 -11.53 4.34
CA THR A 346 -7.58 -12.65 3.65
C THR A 346 -7.71 -12.64 2.12
N PHE A 347 -8.45 -11.67 1.59
CA PHE A 347 -8.66 -11.41 0.16
C PHE A 347 -8.58 -9.89 -0.12
N GLY A 348 -7.86 -9.15 0.74
CA GLY A 348 -7.77 -7.69 0.64
C GLY A 348 -7.18 -7.20 -0.67
N THR A 349 -6.25 -7.97 -1.23
CA THR A 349 -5.68 -7.69 -2.57
C THR A 349 -6.77 -7.70 -3.65
N GLN A 350 -7.73 -8.63 -3.56
CA GLN A 350 -8.81 -8.79 -4.53
C GLN A 350 -9.91 -7.73 -4.38
N ILE A 351 -10.17 -7.22 -3.16
CA ILE A 351 -11.06 -6.05 -2.97
C ILE A 351 -10.54 -4.85 -3.77
N ILE A 352 -9.25 -4.54 -3.61
CA ILE A 352 -8.59 -3.42 -4.31
C ILE A 352 -8.62 -3.63 -5.82
N ARG A 353 -8.39 -4.86 -6.29
CA ARG A 353 -8.49 -5.22 -7.71
C ARG A 353 -9.88 -4.93 -8.27
N THR A 354 -10.93 -5.27 -7.53
CA THR A 354 -12.32 -5.01 -7.94
C THR A 354 -12.57 -3.49 -8.09
N ALA A 355 -12.09 -2.68 -7.14
CA ALA A 355 -12.21 -1.23 -7.22
C ALA A 355 -11.40 -0.62 -8.39
N ALA A 356 -10.19 -1.13 -8.64
CA ALA A 356 -9.37 -0.71 -9.78
C ALA A 356 -10.05 -1.06 -11.10
N MET A 357 -10.65 -2.25 -11.21
CA MET A 357 -11.43 -2.66 -12.38
C MET A 357 -12.61 -1.73 -12.61
N LEU A 358 -13.40 -1.42 -11.57
CA LEU A 358 -14.50 -0.47 -11.68
C LEU A 358 -14.03 0.92 -12.19
N GLN A 359 -12.90 1.43 -11.67
CA GLN A 359 -12.34 2.70 -12.15
C GLN A 359 -11.80 2.65 -13.58
N LEU A 360 -11.32 1.49 -14.05
CA LEU A 360 -10.93 1.28 -15.45
C LEU A 360 -12.15 1.21 -16.37
N LEU A 361 -13.22 0.50 -15.97
CA LEU A 361 -14.49 0.45 -16.70
C LEU A 361 -15.11 1.84 -16.87
N LEU A 362 -15.01 2.65 -15.80
CA LEU A 362 -15.46 4.03 -15.81
C LEU A 362 -14.40 4.98 -16.39
N GLY A 363 -13.24 4.53 -16.90
CA GLY A 363 -12.23 5.44 -17.49
C GLY A 363 -11.82 6.60 -16.59
N ASN A 364 -11.68 6.36 -15.28
CA ASN A 364 -11.33 7.38 -14.28
C ASN A 364 -9.84 7.41 -13.93
N VAL A 365 -9.07 6.37 -14.28
CA VAL A 365 -7.63 6.30 -13.96
C VAL A 365 -6.84 7.26 -14.85
N GLY A 366 -5.85 7.94 -14.28
CA GLY A 366 -5.03 8.93 -14.98
C GLY A 366 -5.64 10.34 -15.07
N ARG A 367 -6.87 10.52 -14.59
CA ARG A 367 -7.62 11.78 -14.72
C ARG A 367 -7.61 12.60 -13.44
N ALA A 368 -7.63 13.93 -13.57
CA ALA A 368 -7.79 14.86 -12.46
C ALA A 368 -9.16 14.67 -11.80
N GLY A 369 -9.17 14.51 -10.48
CA GLY A 369 -10.37 14.16 -9.72
C GLY A 369 -10.81 12.69 -9.86
N GLY A 370 -10.00 11.88 -10.53
CA GLY A 370 -10.27 10.48 -10.80
C GLY A 370 -9.48 9.52 -9.89
N GLY A 371 -9.08 8.41 -10.49
CA GLY A 371 -8.11 7.47 -9.93
C GLY A 371 -8.59 6.65 -8.74
N VAL A 372 -7.68 5.80 -8.26
CA VAL A 372 -7.82 5.08 -7.00
C VAL A 372 -6.87 5.72 -5.98
N ASN A 373 -7.45 6.36 -4.98
CA ASN A 373 -6.76 7.07 -3.90
C ASN A 373 -6.61 6.17 -2.67
N ALA A 374 -5.65 5.24 -2.79
CA ALA A 374 -5.14 4.43 -1.67
C ALA A 374 -4.40 5.30 -0.65
N LEU A 375 -5.09 5.77 0.40
CA LEU A 375 -4.51 6.63 1.42
C LEU A 375 -3.54 5.84 2.29
N ARG A 376 -2.30 6.35 2.42
CA ARG A 376 -1.21 5.66 3.15
C ARG A 376 -1.29 5.99 4.64
N GLY A 377 -0.80 5.06 5.47
CA GLY A 377 -0.85 5.15 6.94
C GLY A 377 0.23 6.05 7.55
N HIS A 378 1.39 5.47 7.91
CA HIS A 378 2.51 6.24 8.47
C HIS A 378 3.00 7.33 7.52
N SER A 379 3.50 8.42 8.11
CA SER A 379 3.99 9.62 7.42
C SER A 379 4.99 9.29 6.29
N ASN A 380 5.77 8.23 6.47
CA ASN A 380 6.77 7.77 5.51
C ASN A 380 6.60 6.29 5.13
N ILE A 381 5.42 5.67 5.29
CA ILE A 381 5.26 4.25 4.87
C ILE A 381 5.50 4.09 3.37
N GLN A 382 5.14 5.11 2.57
CA GLN A 382 5.45 5.14 1.15
C GLN A 382 6.97 5.07 0.94
N GLY A 383 7.73 5.95 1.60
CA GLY A 383 9.19 5.97 1.47
C GLY A 383 9.87 4.72 2.05
N ALA A 384 9.34 4.14 3.13
CA ALA A 384 9.84 2.88 3.66
C ALA A 384 9.65 1.73 2.65
N THR A 385 8.48 1.65 2.00
CA THR A 385 8.26 0.69 0.91
C THR A 385 9.16 0.98 -0.29
N ASP A 386 9.29 2.25 -0.68
CA ASP A 386 10.15 2.68 -1.79
C ASP A 386 11.61 2.26 -1.59
N MET A 387 12.07 2.20 -0.34
CA MET A 387 13.42 1.79 0.08
C MET A 387 13.56 0.28 0.37
N GLY A 388 12.60 -0.55 -0.04
CA GLY A 388 12.68 -2.01 0.18
C GLY A 388 12.39 -2.44 1.61
N GLY A 389 11.54 -1.71 2.34
CA GLY A 389 11.10 -2.04 3.71
C GLY A 389 10.19 -3.28 3.83
N VAL A 390 10.16 -4.14 2.80
CA VAL A 390 9.48 -5.43 2.80
C VAL A 390 10.41 -6.48 2.18
N TYR A 391 10.20 -7.73 2.56
CA TYR A 391 11.22 -8.78 2.44
C TYR A 391 11.55 -9.23 1.00
N ASP A 392 10.70 -8.93 0.02
CA ASP A 392 10.76 -9.44 -1.35
C ASP A 392 11.16 -8.39 -2.41
N ILE A 393 11.46 -7.15 -1.99
CA ILE A 393 11.97 -6.10 -2.87
C ILE A 393 13.20 -5.36 -2.30
N TRP A 394 14.06 -4.91 -3.21
CA TRP A 394 15.11 -3.91 -3.01
C TRP A 394 14.57 -2.49 -3.25
N PRO A 395 15.34 -1.44 -2.91
CA PRO A 395 15.00 -0.07 -3.26
C PRO A 395 14.57 0.12 -4.71
N GLY A 396 13.53 0.91 -4.91
CA GLY A 396 12.94 1.15 -6.21
C GLY A 396 12.14 -0.03 -6.76
N TYR A 397 11.61 -0.89 -5.89
CA TYR A 397 10.76 -2.02 -6.26
C TYR A 397 11.46 -3.07 -7.14
N LEU A 398 12.80 -3.10 -7.13
CA LEU A 398 13.57 -4.18 -7.75
C LEU A 398 13.30 -5.48 -6.99
N LYS A 399 13.13 -6.61 -7.68
CA LYS A 399 12.87 -7.89 -7.02
C LYS A 399 14.11 -8.36 -6.26
N VAL A 400 13.95 -8.94 -5.08
CA VAL A 400 15.05 -9.66 -4.40
C VAL A 400 15.39 -10.93 -5.22
N PRO A 401 16.67 -11.32 -5.34
CA PRO A 401 17.08 -12.55 -6.00
C PRO A 401 16.69 -13.76 -5.17
N ASN A 402 16.38 -14.88 -5.82
CA ASN A 402 16.12 -16.17 -5.16
C ASN A 402 17.27 -17.16 -5.45
N PRO A 403 17.31 -18.35 -4.82
CA PRO A 403 18.39 -19.33 -5.01
C PRO A 403 18.63 -19.78 -6.45
N ASN A 404 17.64 -19.69 -7.34
CA ASN A 404 17.79 -20.03 -8.76
C ASN A 404 18.51 -18.92 -9.57
N ASP A 405 18.60 -17.71 -9.02
CA ASP A 405 19.37 -16.62 -9.62
C ASP A 405 20.84 -16.78 -9.25
N ILE A 406 21.50 -17.77 -9.85
CA ILE A 406 22.89 -18.14 -9.53
C ILE A 406 23.89 -17.03 -9.91
N ASP A 407 23.54 -16.18 -10.87
CA ASP A 407 24.32 -15.05 -11.37
C ASP A 407 23.39 -13.86 -11.70
N LEU A 408 23.98 -12.69 -11.99
CA LEU A 408 23.19 -11.49 -12.33
C LEU A 408 22.43 -11.66 -13.64
N LYS A 409 22.98 -12.41 -14.60
CA LYS A 409 22.32 -12.66 -15.89
C LYS A 409 20.98 -13.37 -15.70
N THR A 410 20.97 -14.47 -14.95
CA THR A 410 19.76 -15.27 -14.65
C THR A 410 18.73 -14.44 -13.90
N TYR A 411 19.19 -13.63 -12.93
CA TYR A 411 18.34 -12.65 -12.25
C TYR A 411 17.67 -11.68 -13.23
N LEU A 412 18.45 -11.06 -14.13
CA LEU A 412 17.94 -10.07 -15.08
C LEU A 412 16.99 -10.69 -16.10
N GLU A 413 17.26 -11.90 -16.58
CA GLU A 413 16.37 -12.65 -17.48
C GLU A 413 15.01 -12.92 -16.83
N ARG A 414 14.98 -13.27 -15.55
CA ARG A 414 13.74 -13.53 -14.78
C ARG A 414 12.98 -12.26 -14.43
N THR A 415 13.69 -11.17 -14.15
CA THR A 415 13.12 -9.95 -13.55
C THR A 415 12.86 -8.83 -14.53
N THR A 416 13.43 -8.89 -15.75
CA THR A 416 13.20 -7.91 -16.82
C THR A 416 12.07 -8.39 -17.72
N PRO A 417 10.86 -7.81 -17.62
CA PRO A 417 9.75 -8.22 -18.47
C PRO A 417 9.98 -7.80 -19.92
N LYS A 418 9.42 -8.59 -20.85
CA LYS A 418 9.40 -8.29 -22.29
C LYS A 418 8.02 -7.76 -22.68
N PRO A 419 7.91 -6.85 -23.67
CA PRO A 419 6.62 -6.38 -24.16
C PRO A 419 5.70 -7.52 -24.59
N SER A 420 4.39 -7.37 -24.32
CA SER A 420 3.36 -8.35 -24.68
C SER A 420 2.10 -7.60 -25.11
N LYS A 421 1.96 -7.33 -26.40
CA LYS A 421 0.96 -6.39 -26.91
C LYS A 421 0.41 -6.84 -28.26
N PRO A 422 -0.71 -6.30 -28.73
CA PRO A 422 -1.08 -6.39 -30.13
C PRO A 422 0.05 -5.88 -31.04
N GLY A 423 0.23 -6.54 -32.19
CA GLY A 423 1.24 -6.19 -33.18
C GLY A 423 1.27 -4.69 -33.55
N PRO A 424 0.12 -4.07 -33.89
CA PRO A 424 0.05 -2.66 -34.28
C PRO A 424 0.23 -1.64 -33.16
N TRP A 425 0.18 -2.06 -31.89
CA TRP A 425 0.27 -1.14 -30.75
C TRP A 425 1.74 -0.91 -30.39
N ASP A 426 2.04 0.04 -29.51
CA ASP A 426 3.37 0.15 -28.90
C ASP A 426 3.26 0.00 -27.37
N SER A 427 4.36 -0.39 -26.71
CA SER A 427 4.42 -0.52 -25.26
C SER A 427 5.77 -0.06 -24.76
N PHE A 428 5.74 0.94 -23.88
CA PHE A 428 6.98 1.47 -23.33
C PHE A 428 7.72 0.45 -22.47
N ASN A 429 6.96 -0.41 -21.74
CA ASN A 429 7.49 -1.43 -20.85
C ASN A 429 8.74 -0.95 -20.08
N TYR A 430 8.59 0.08 -19.24
CA TYR A 430 9.75 0.79 -18.69
C TYR A 430 10.64 -0.08 -17.80
N TRP A 431 10.08 -1.16 -17.23
CA TRP A 431 10.84 -2.21 -16.55
C TRP A 431 11.83 -2.97 -17.46
N GLY A 432 11.78 -2.79 -18.78
CA GLY A 432 12.87 -3.19 -19.69
C GLY A 432 14.22 -2.57 -19.31
N ASN A 433 14.23 -1.49 -18.51
CA ASN A 433 15.44 -0.86 -17.96
C ASN A 433 15.93 -1.46 -16.63
N THR A 434 15.35 -2.56 -16.13
CA THR A 434 15.81 -3.25 -14.91
C THR A 434 17.33 -3.44 -14.83
N PRO A 435 18.06 -3.82 -15.90
CA PRO A 435 19.52 -3.91 -15.84
C PRO A 435 20.21 -2.64 -15.36
N LYS A 436 19.78 -1.47 -15.84
CA LYS A 436 20.35 -0.16 -15.48
C LYS A 436 20.12 0.15 -14.00
N PHE A 437 18.92 -0.16 -13.52
CA PHE A 437 18.53 0.07 -12.13
C PHE A 437 19.30 -0.86 -11.18
N ALA A 438 19.37 -2.15 -11.51
CA ALA A 438 20.03 -3.16 -10.70
C ALA A 438 21.54 -2.91 -10.59
N VAL A 439 22.22 -2.65 -11.72
CA VAL A 439 23.66 -2.34 -11.71
C VAL A 439 23.94 -1.04 -10.96
N SER A 440 23.16 0.01 -11.19
CA SER A 440 23.35 1.28 -10.47
C SER A 440 23.13 1.15 -8.95
N TYR A 441 22.19 0.30 -8.52
CA TYR A 441 21.97 -0.03 -7.12
C TYR A 441 23.14 -0.82 -6.53
N LEU A 442 23.64 -1.84 -7.23
CA LEU A 442 24.83 -2.60 -6.81
C LEU A 442 26.08 -1.71 -6.72
N LYS A 443 26.24 -0.75 -7.64
CA LYS A 443 27.29 0.28 -7.56
C LYS A 443 27.11 1.23 -6.37
N ALA A 444 25.88 1.54 -5.95
CA ALA A 444 25.63 2.29 -4.71
C ALA A 444 26.02 1.48 -3.47
N MET A 445 25.64 0.20 -3.43
CA MET A 445 25.94 -0.68 -2.30
C MET A 445 27.44 -0.96 -2.16
N TYR A 446 28.13 -1.30 -3.24
CA TYR A 446 29.49 -1.86 -3.17
C TYR A 446 30.57 -1.06 -3.90
N GLY A 447 30.22 0.07 -4.52
CA GLY A 447 31.21 1.02 -5.05
C GLY A 447 32.23 0.34 -5.97
N ASP A 448 33.50 0.46 -5.64
CA ASP A 448 34.61 -0.11 -6.42
C ASP A 448 34.70 -1.65 -6.33
N ALA A 449 34.06 -2.29 -5.35
CA ALA A 449 34.01 -3.76 -5.29
C ALA A 449 33.00 -4.36 -6.28
N ALA A 450 32.02 -3.59 -6.75
CA ALA A 450 31.11 -3.99 -7.81
C ALA A 450 31.73 -3.70 -9.18
N GLN A 451 32.27 -4.72 -9.84
CA GLN A 451 32.88 -4.65 -11.17
C GLN A 451 32.20 -5.62 -12.14
N LYS A 452 32.39 -5.43 -13.45
CA LYS A 452 31.74 -6.30 -14.43
C LYS A 452 32.18 -7.75 -14.30
N GLU A 453 33.45 -7.96 -13.95
CA GLU A 453 34.10 -9.27 -13.85
C GLU A 453 33.57 -10.13 -12.70
N ASN A 454 32.90 -9.52 -11.71
CA ASN A 454 32.29 -10.21 -10.58
C ASN A 454 30.76 -10.00 -10.49
N ASP A 455 30.12 -9.78 -11.64
CA ASP A 455 28.68 -9.51 -11.73
C ASP A 455 28.22 -8.38 -10.82
N TRP A 456 29.03 -7.32 -10.73
CA TRP A 456 28.77 -6.15 -9.90
C TRP A 456 28.55 -6.49 -8.42
N ALA A 457 29.30 -7.47 -7.92
CA ALA A 457 29.17 -8.00 -6.56
C ALA A 457 27.75 -8.55 -6.23
N PHE A 458 27.00 -9.00 -7.24
CA PHE A 458 25.67 -9.58 -7.04
C PHE A 458 25.66 -10.78 -6.07
N SER A 459 26.75 -11.54 -6.01
CA SER A 459 26.91 -12.67 -5.08
C SER A 459 26.93 -12.25 -3.60
N TYR A 460 27.19 -10.98 -3.28
CA TYR A 460 27.13 -10.44 -1.92
C TYR A 460 25.70 -10.24 -1.42
N MET A 461 24.75 -10.12 -2.34
CA MET A 461 23.36 -9.86 -1.98
C MET A 461 22.67 -11.13 -1.46
N PRO A 462 21.90 -11.04 -0.36
CA PRO A 462 21.16 -12.17 0.15
C PRO A 462 20.07 -12.60 -0.83
N LYS A 463 19.88 -13.91 -0.95
CA LYS A 463 18.86 -14.53 -1.80
C LYS A 463 17.71 -15.04 -0.96
N ILE A 464 16.49 -14.80 -1.41
CA ILE A 464 15.27 -15.23 -0.71
C ILE A 464 14.85 -16.64 -1.11
N ASP A 465 14.95 -17.58 -0.16
CA ASP A 465 14.63 -18.99 -0.37
C ASP A 465 13.22 -19.39 0.10
N ARG A 466 12.55 -18.54 0.87
CA ARG A 466 11.23 -18.77 1.45
C ARG A 466 10.54 -17.45 1.82
N ASN A 467 9.31 -17.52 2.32
CA ASN A 467 8.59 -16.36 2.81
C ASN A 467 9.23 -15.82 4.10
N TYR A 468 9.60 -14.54 4.12
CA TYR A 468 10.07 -13.81 5.31
C TYR A 468 9.21 -12.57 5.59
N SER A 469 7.93 -12.62 5.23
CA SER A 469 6.94 -11.62 5.63
C SER A 469 6.97 -11.40 7.14
N TRP A 470 6.58 -10.20 7.56
CA TRP A 470 6.61 -9.82 8.97
C TRP A 470 5.93 -10.86 9.86
N THR A 471 4.72 -11.32 9.52
CA THR A 471 4.03 -12.37 10.28
C THR A 471 4.77 -13.71 10.32
N GLN A 472 5.48 -14.07 9.25
CA GLN A 472 6.27 -15.29 9.22
C GLN A 472 7.50 -15.20 10.14
N ILE A 473 8.13 -14.03 10.26
CA ILE A 473 9.23 -13.80 11.22
C ILE A 473 8.74 -14.04 12.65
N TRP A 474 7.57 -13.50 13.02
CA TRP A 474 6.99 -13.70 14.36
C TRP A 474 6.55 -15.15 14.61
N ASP A 475 5.94 -15.83 13.63
CA ASP A 475 5.60 -17.26 13.74
C ASP A 475 6.87 -18.11 13.92
N ASN A 476 7.93 -17.82 13.16
CA ASN A 476 9.22 -18.51 13.25
C ASN A 476 9.92 -18.25 14.60
N MET A 477 9.79 -17.05 15.16
CA MET A 477 10.27 -16.71 16.50
C MET A 477 9.47 -17.46 17.57
N TYR A 478 8.14 -17.53 17.44
CA TYR A 478 7.29 -18.36 18.32
C TYR A 478 7.68 -19.84 18.28
N ARG A 479 8.13 -20.35 17.13
CA ARG A 479 8.69 -21.71 16.97
C ARG A 479 10.14 -21.86 17.46
N GLY A 480 10.80 -20.77 17.83
CA GLY A 480 12.17 -20.76 18.37
C GLY A 480 13.30 -20.74 17.32
N SER A 481 12.97 -20.51 16.05
CA SER A 481 13.94 -20.50 14.93
C SER A 481 14.55 -19.12 14.65
N VAL A 482 13.87 -18.03 15.02
CA VAL A 482 14.43 -16.67 15.01
C VAL A 482 14.94 -16.36 16.41
N LYS A 483 16.24 -16.03 16.53
CA LYS A 483 16.92 -15.82 17.82
C LYS A 483 16.92 -14.38 18.31
N GLY A 484 16.76 -13.41 17.42
CA GLY A 484 16.63 -12.04 17.84
C GLY A 484 16.15 -11.12 16.74
N MET A 485 15.88 -9.88 17.11
CA MET A 485 15.21 -8.91 16.24
C MET A 485 15.63 -7.47 16.56
N PHE A 486 15.74 -6.67 15.50
CA PHE A 486 15.74 -5.21 15.58
C PHE A 486 14.31 -4.70 15.37
N ALA A 487 13.78 -3.97 16.35
CA ALA A 487 12.46 -3.33 16.30
C ALA A 487 12.66 -1.81 16.40
N PHE A 488 12.92 -1.16 15.27
CA PHE A 488 13.07 0.30 15.18
C PHE A 488 11.76 0.95 14.74
N GLY A 489 11.19 1.81 15.58
CA GLY A 489 9.94 2.53 15.30
C GLY A 489 8.73 1.61 15.09
N MET A 490 8.75 0.39 15.67
CA MET A 490 7.73 -0.63 15.47
C MET A 490 7.40 -1.36 16.77
N ASN A 491 6.15 -1.20 17.23
CA ASN A 491 5.61 -1.89 18.38
C ASN A 491 4.93 -3.21 17.98
N GLY A 492 5.73 -4.23 17.70
CA GLY A 492 5.29 -5.54 17.20
C GLY A 492 4.27 -6.26 18.09
N VAL A 493 4.40 -6.18 19.41
CA VAL A 493 3.44 -6.74 20.38
C VAL A 493 2.04 -6.16 20.19
N ALA A 494 1.96 -4.86 19.92
CA ALA A 494 0.69 -4.17 19.80
C ALA A 494 0.09 -4.27 18.39
N ILE A 495 0.92 -4.17 17.33
CA ILE A 495 0.43 -4.13 15.95
C ILE A 495 0.21 -5.51 15.31
N GLY A 496 0.84 -6.57 15.82
CA GLY A 496 0.70 -7.92 15.29
C GLY A 496 -0.62 -8.60 15.65
N PRO A 497 -1.06 -9.60 14.87
CA PRO A 497 -2.20 -10.41 15.24
C PRO A 497 -1.82 -11.35 16.38
N ASP A 498 -2.79 -11.69 17.24
CA ASP A 498 -2.60 -12.45 18.48
C ASP A 498 -1.41 -11.90 19.31
N THR A 499 -1.68 -10.81 20.02
CA THR A 499 -0.69 -10.19 20.91
C THR A 499 -0.06 -11.18 21.89
N GLN A 500 -0.79 -12.20 22.38
CA GLN A 500 -0.22 -13.18 23.30
C GLN A 500 0.82 -14.06 22.59
N LYS A 501 0.53 -14.52 21.37
CA LYS A 501 1.50 -15.24 20.54
C LYS A 501 2.78 -14.41 20.31
N ASN A 502 2.65 -13.11 20.08
CA ASN A 502 3.80 -12.23 19.89
C ASN A 502 4.63 -12.04 21.18
N ILE A 503 3.97 -11.90 22.34
CA ILE A 503 4.66 -11.88 23.64
C ILE A 503 5.42 -13.19 23.87
N ASP A 504 4.78 -14.32 23.62
CA ASP A 504 5.38 -15.65 23.79
C ASP A 504 6.52 -15.91 22.80
N ALA A 505 6.46 -15.30 21.60
CA ALA A 505 7.56 -15.31 20.65
C ALA A 505 8.79 -14.58 21.22
N LEU A 506 8.60 -13.37 21.74
CA LEU A 506 9.70 -12.60 22.34
C LEU A 506 10.30 -13.31 23.56
N LYS A 507 9.49 -13.97 24.40
CA LYS A 507 9.99 -14.77 25.55
C LYS A 507 10.96 -15.89 25.14
N LYS A 508 10.91 -16.34 23.87
CA LYS A 508 11.77 -17.38 23.31
C LYS A 508 12.97 -16.84 22.54
N ALA A 509 13.04 -15.54 22.29
CA ALA A 509 14.19 -14.91 21.64
C ALA A 509 15.36 -14.82 22.63
N ASP A 510 16.59 -14.89 22.11
CA ASP A 510 17.83 -14.70 22.86
C ASP A 510 18.06 -13.21 23.13
N TRP A 511 17.75 -12.35 22.15
CA TRP A 511 17.94 -10.90 22.26
C TRP A 511 16.91 -10.09 21.47
N LEU A 512 16.67 -8.86 21.91
CA LEU A 512 15.80 -7.87 21.28
C LEU A 512 16.47 -6.49 21.35
N VAL A 513 16.60 -5.81 20.21
CA VAL A 513 17.05 -4.41 20.15
C VAL A 513 15.88 -3.54 19.73
N VAL A 514 15.48 -2.60 20.59
CA VAL A 514 14.38 -1.66 20.31
C VAL A 514 14.94 -0.25 20.16
N GLY A 515 14.67 0.37 19.02
CA GLY A 515 14.92 1.79 18.77
C GLY A 515 13.59 2.55 18.78
N GLU A 516 13.33 3.33 19.81
CA GLU A 516 12.04 4.02 19.99
C GLU A 516 12.23 5.33 20.76
N ILE A 517 11.23 6.21 20.66
CA ILE A 517 11.22 7.49 21.39
C ILE A 517 10.55 7.36 22.77
N TYR A 518 9.75 6.31 22.99
CA TYR A 518 9.11 5.98 24.25
C TYR A 518 9.27 4.48 24.57
N PRO A 519 9.28 4.08 25.86
CA PRO A 519 9.02 2.69 26.23
C PRO A 519 7.67 2.22 25.68
N ASP A 520 7.66 1.08 25.01
CA ASP A 520 6.47 0.50 24.39
C ASP A 520 6.25 -0.97 24.82
N GLU A 521 5.12 -1.54 24.41
CA GLU A 521 4.74 -2.91 24.73
C GLU A 521 5.76 -3.94 24.23
N THR A 522 6.50 -3.64 23.17
CA THR A 522 7.54 -4.53 22.63
C THR A 522 8.82 -4.50 23.47
N SER A 523 9.27 -3.32 23.90
CA SER A 523 10.45 -3.17 24.78
C SER A 523 10.23 -3.70 26.20
N GLU A 524 8.97 -3.76 26.65
CA GLU A 524 8.59 -4.18 28.01
C GLU A 524 7.70 -5.45 27.98
N PHE A 525 7.79 -6.28 26.93
CA PHE A 525 6.95 -7.47 26.76
C PHE A 525 7.06 -8.46 27.94
N TRP A 526 8.22 -8.50 28.59
CA TRP A 526 8.51 -9.36 29.74
C TRP A 526 7.77 -8.91 31.01
N LYS A 527 7.17 -7.72 31.01
CA LYS A 527 6.24 -7.23 32.04
C LYS A 527 4.78 -7.24 31.59
N ALA A 528 4.44 -7.91 30.49
CA ALA A 528 3.08 -7.89 29.96
C ALA A 528 2.06 -8.39 31.01
N PRO A 529 0.85 -7.82 31.06
CA PRO A 529 -0.21 -8.24 31.98
C PRO A 529 -0.45 -9.76 31.92
N GLY A 530 -0.51 -10.39 33.10
CA GLY A 530 -0.61 -11.85 33.25
C GLY A 530 0.73 -12.56 33.42
N THR A 531 1.86 -11.88 33.21
CA THR A 531 3.20 -12.44 33.50
C THR A 531 3.49 -12.38 34.99
N SER A 532 3.70 -13.53 35.64
CA SER A 532 3.98 -13.58 37.08
C SER A 532 5.41 -13.15 37.41
N THR A 533 5.68 -12.72 38.64
CA THR A 533 7.04 -12.35 39.09
C THR A 533 8.04 -13.49 38.89
N ASP A 534 7.62 -14.75 39.07
CA ASP A 534 8.49 -15.90 38.86
C ASP A 534 8.69 -16.20 37.37
N GLU A 535 7.70 -15.94 36.52
CA GLU A 535 7.88 -16.00 35.08
C GLU A 535 8.87 -14.93 34.60
N MET A 536 8.76 -13.69 35.10
CA MET A 536 9.69 -12.60 34.75
C MET A 536 11.16 -12.97 34.99
N LYS A 537 11.47 -13.65 36.11
CA LYS A 537 12.84 -14.13 36.44
C LYS A 537 13.35 -15.21 35.48
N ASN A 538 12.43 -15.92 34.83
CA ASN A 538 12.73 -17.04 33.96
C ASN A 538 12.81 -16.66 32.47
N ILE A 539 12.33 -15.48 32.08
CA ILE A 539 12.51 -14.95 30.72
C ILE A 539 14.00 -14.64 30.50
N LYS A 540 14.60 -15.20 29.44
CA LYS A 540 16.06 -15.11 29.16
C LYS A 540 16.43 -14.13 28.06
N THR A 541 15.44 -13.51 27.42
CA THR A 541 15.67 -12.54 26.35
C THR A 541 16.40 -11.30 26.86
N THR A 542 17.54 -11.00 26.26
CA THR A 542 18.29 -9.76 26.56
C THR A 542 17.68 -8.60 25.77
N VAL A 543 17.20 -7.56 26.45
CA VAL A 543 16.58 -6.39 25.80
C VAL A 543 17.50 -5.18 25.84
N TYR A 544 17.85 -4.65 24.66
CA TYR A 544 18.55 -3.39 24.49
C TYR A 544 17.55 -2.33 24.04
N ARG A 545 17.26 -1.34 24.89
CA ARG A 545 16.41 -0.19 24.53
C ARG A 545 17.27 1.02 24.23
N LEU A 546 17.24 1.47 22.98
CA LEU A 546 18.05 2.56 22.45
C LEU A 546 17.16 3.79 22.22
N PRO A 547 17.37 4.91 22.93
CA PRO A 547 16.54 6.11 22.77
C PRO A 547 16.82 6.79 21.42
N CYS A 548 15.80 6.85 20.58
CA CYS A 548 15.89 7.47 19.24
C CYS A 548 15.40 8.92 19.26
N ALA A 549 15.87 9.70 18.28
CA ALA A 549 15.40 11.06 18.04
C ALA A 549 14.02 11.08 17.36
N GLY A 550 13.14 11.97 17.83
CA GLY A 550 11.83 12.25 17.24
C GLY A 550 11.91 12.95 15.88
N PHE A 551 10.74 13.13 15.23
CA PHE A 551 10.68 13.74 13.90
C PHE A 551 11.14 15.21 13.88
N ALA A 552 10.91 15.96 14.96
CA ALA A 552 11.28 17.37 15.10
C ALA A 552 12.78 17.57 15.43
N GLU A 553 13.49 16.49 15.75
CA GLU A 553 14.86 16.50 16.29
C GLU A 553 15.93 16.19 15.24
N LYS A 554 15.50 15.91 14.01
CA LYS A 554 16.36 15.59 12.87
C LYS A 554 15.87 16.30 11.62
N ASP A 555 16.74 16.49 10.64
CA ASP A 555 16.37 16.88 9.28
C ASP A 555 15.97 15.62 8.46
N GLY A 556 16.03 15.67 7.13
CA GLY A 556 15.72 14.54 6.26
C GLY A 556 14.37 14.62 5.56
N SER A 557 14.05 13.60 4.75
CA SER A 557 12.83 13.56 3.95
C SER A 557 11.78 12.58 4.48
N MET A 558 10.51 12.88 4.21
CA MET A 558 9.40 11.94 4.32
C MET A 558 8.60 11.95 3.03
N THR A 559 8.14 10.76 2.61
CA THR A 559 7.35 10.58 1.39
C THR A 559 5.89 10.35 1.75
N ASN A 560 5.06 11.32 1.41
CA ASN A 560 3.63 11.26 1.75
C ASN A 560 2.86 10.33 0.80
N SER A 561 1.55 10.18 1.04
CA SER A 561 0.67 9.34 0.23
C SER A 561 0.58 9.76 -1.25
N SER A 562 0.84 11.04 -1.55
CA SER A 562 0.87 11.62 -2.91
C SER A 562 2.23 11.46 -3.59
N ARG A 563 3.14 10.64 -3.01
CA ARG A 563 4.53 10.41 -3.48
C ARG A 563 5.45 11.62 -3.36
N TRP A 564 5.05 12.66 -2.63
CA TRP A 564 5.89 13.84 -2.44
C TRP A 564 6.96 13.55 -1.37
N LEU A 565 8.22 13.51 -1.80
CA LEU A 565 9.40 13.56 -0.95
C LEU A 565 9.55 14.99 -0.46
N GLN A 566 9.29 15.20 0.83
CA GLN A 566 9.33 16.51 1.45
C GLN A 566 10.47 16.57 2.45
N TRP A 567 11.41 17.49 2.26
CA TRP A 567 12.49 17.74 3.20
C TRP A 567 11.99 18.54 4.40
N LYS A 568 12.46 18.19 5.60
CA LYS A 568 12.26 18.95 6.84
C LYS A 568 13.60 19.26 7.48
N ASN A 569 13.62 20.32 8.28
CA ASN A 569 14.79 20.75 9.04
C ASN A 569 14.61 20.43 10.53
N ILE A 570 15.73 20.42 11.26
CA ILE A 570 15.77 20.27 12.72
C ILE A 570 15.03 21.46 13.35
N ALA A 571 14.13 21.18 14.30
CA ALA A 571 13.40 22.21 15.05
C ALA A 571 13.90 22.32 16.51
N VAL A 572 14.26 21.20 17.14
CA VAL A 572 14.76 21.13 18.52
C VAL A 572 15.88 20.07 18.62
N PRO A 573 16.78 20.12 19.61
CA PRO A 573 17.76 19.06 19.82
C PRO A 573 17.12 17.78 20.40
N PRO A 574 17.71 16.58 20.19
CA PRO A 574 17.27 15.35 20.85
C PRO A 574 17.29 15.46 22.39
N PRO A 575 16.31 14.88 23.10
CA PRO A 575 16.26 14.93 24.56
C PRO A 575 17.28 13.98 25.21
N GLY A 576 17.90 14.42 26.30
CA GLY A 576 18.80 13.60 27.10
C GLY A 576 19.98 13.05 26.28
N GLN A 577 20.06 11.73 26.16
CA GLN A 577 21.08 11.02 25.37
C GLN A 577 20.50 10.33 24.12
N ALA A 578 19.29 10.74 23.69
CA ALA A 578 18.69 10.22 22.47
C ALA A 578 19.58 10.54 21.26
N ARG A 579 19.61 9.62 20.29
CA ARG A 579 20.43 9.74 19.07
C ARG A 579 19.58 9.55 17.82
N LEU A 580 20.06 10.08 16.71
CA LEU A 580 19.41 9.89 15.43
C LEU A 580 19.51 8.41 15.02
N ASP A 581 18.49 7.88 14.34
CA ASP A 581 18.43 6.45 14.00
C ASP A 581 19.64 6.01 13.16
N GLN A 582 20.05 6.84 12.19
CA GLN A 582 21.20 6.52 11.35
C GLN A 582 22.51 6.52 12.12
N ASP A 583 22.66 7.32 13.18
CA ASP A 583 23.87 7.32 14.01
C ASP A 583 23.97 6.03 14.84
N ILE A 584 22.83 5.55 15.35
CA ILE A 584 22.75 4.30 16.09
C ILE A 584 23.10 3.13 15.17
N VAL A 585 22.45 3.04 14.01
CA VAL A 585 22.69 1.97 13.03
C VAL A 585 24.12 2.03 12.50
N ALA A 586 24.66 3.22 12.21
CA ALA A 586 26.04 3.40 11.76
C ALA A 586 27.04 2.84 12.77
N GLN A 587 26.90 3.19 14.06
CA GLN A 587 27.82 2.73 15.09
C GLN A 587 27.75 1.22 15.31
N ILE A 588 26.55 0.63 15.27
CA ILE A 588 26.38 -0.83 15.32
C ILE A 588 27.08 -1.49 14.13
N PHE A 589 26.83 -1.02 12.91
CA PHE A 589 27.46 -1.54 11.71
C PHE A 589 28.98 -1.44 11.76
N LEU A 590 29.53 -0.27 12.14
CA LEU A 590 30.97 -0.07 12.26
C LEU A 590 31.60 -1.03 13.28
N LYS A 591 30.95 -1.26 14.42
CA LYS A 591 31.42 -2.23 15.42
C LYS A 591 31.38 -3.66 14.90
N VAL A 592 30.31 -4.06 14.22
CA VAL A 592 30.24 -5.38 13.56
C VAL A 592 31.38 -5.51 12.55
N ARG A 593 31.59 -4.50 11.71
CA ARG A 593 32.66 -4.51 10.71
C ARG A 593 34.05 -4.58 11.35
N ASP A 594 34.29 -3.90 12.47
CA ASP A 594 35.55 -3.99 13.20
C ASP A 594 35.77 -5.38 13.83
N LEU A 595 34.72 -6.04 14.31
CA LEU A 595 34.79 -7.43 14.76
C LEU A 595 35.15 -8.38 13.62
N TYR A 596 34.50 -8.24 12.45
CA TYR A 596 34.85 -9.05 11.27
C TYR A 596 36.29 -8.81 10.79
N LYS A 597 36.83 -7.59 10.92
CA LYS A 597 38.24 -7.31 10.64
C LYS A 597 39.18 -8.02 11.63
N ALA A 598 38.84 -8.00 12.91
CA ALA A 598 39.71 -8.52 13.97
C ALA A 598 39.65 -10.04 14.07
N GLU A 599 38.48 -10.63 13.88
CA GLU A 599 38.20 -12.03 14.21
C GLU A 599 37.86 -12.89 12.98
N GLY A 600 37.67 -12.27 11.81
CA GLY A 600 37.09 -12.95 10.65
C GLY A 600 35.62 -13.30 10.87
N GLY A 601 35.13 -14.32 10.16
CA GLY A 601 33.76 -14.78 10.28
C GLY A 601 33.25 -15.52 9.06
N LYS A 602 31.97 -15.89 9.07
CA LYS A 602 31.33 -16.50 7.91
C LYS A 602 31.03 -15.43 6.87
N PHE A 603 31.59 -15.60 5.67
CA PHE A 603 31.34 -14.74 4.51
C PHE A 603 31.49 -13.23 4.81
N PRO A 604 32.71 -12.76 5.15
CA PRO A 604 32.97 -11.39 5.57
C PRO A 604 32.79 -10.35 4.44
N ASP A 605 32.99 -10.76 3.19
CA ASP A 605 33.02 -9.91 2.00
C ASP A 605 31.89 -8.86 1.91
N PRO A 606 30.58 -9.20 2.00
CA PRO A 606 29.49 -8.22 1.96
C PRO A 606 29.56 -7.15 3.04
N ILE A 607 30.13 -7.46 4.21
CA ILE A 607 30.27 -6.52 5.33
C ILE A 607 31.49 -5.61 5.12
N MET A 608 32.58 -6.20 4.64
CA MET A 608 33.85 -5.51 4.43
C MET A 608 33.84 -4.59 3.21
N HIS A 609 33.11 -4.96 2.16
CA HIS A 609 33.06 -4.23 0.90
C HIS A 609 31.84 -3.31 0.75
N LEU A 610 30.92 -3.28 1.73
CA LEU A 610 29.82 -2.31 1.73
C LEU A 610 30.39 -0.89 1.77
N THR A 611 29.94 -0.06 0.82
CA THR A 611 30.32 1.34 0.70
C THR A 611 29.89 2.09 1.95
N TRP A 612 30.81 2.85 2.53
CA TRP A 612 30.55 3.65 3.74
C TRP A 612 31.32 4.97 3.71
N ALA A 613 31.20 5.68 2.58
CA ALA A 613 31.98 6.87 2.24
C ALA A 613 31.31 8.17 2.72
N TYR A 614 30.89 8.19 3.98
CA TYR A 614 30.32 9.39 4.62
C TYR A 614 31.42 10.26 5.21
N THR A 615 31.23 11.58 5.18
CA THR A 615 32.19 12.56 5.73
C THR A 615 32.50 12.29 7.20
N ASP A 616 31.47 11.97 7.99
CA ASP A 616 31.62 11.32 9.30
C ASP A 616 30.96 9.94 9.27
N ALA A 617 31.78 8.89 9.25
CA ALA A 617 31.30 7.51 9.18
C ALA A 617 30.41 7.10 10.36
N ARG A 618 30.54 7.74 11.54
CA ARG A 618 29.74 7.43 12.73
C ARG A 618 28.45 8.26 12.81
N HIS A 619 28.40 9.36 12.06
CA HIS A 619 27.27 10.29 12.01
C HIS A 619 26.92 10.67 10.57
N PRO A 620 26.47 9.71 9.74
CA PRO A 620 26.14 10.00 8.34
C PRO A 620 25.08 11.09 8.21
N SER A 621 25.36 12.15 7.45
CA SER A 621 24.37 13.21 7.26
C SER A 621 23.24 12.72 6.35
N LEU A 622 21.98 13.06 6.67
CA LEU A 622 20.84 12.68 5.84
C LEU A 622 20.89 13.34 4.44
N SER A 623 21.68 14.42 4.28
CA SER A 623 21.94 15.06 3.00
C SER A 623 22.85 14.23 2.08
N GLU A 624 23.89 13.60 2.63
CA GLU A 624 24.75 12.68 1.87
C GLU A 624 23.96 11.44 1.47
N LEU A 625 23.18 10.87 2.40
CA LEU A 625 22.30 9.73 2.09
C LEU A 625 21.29 10.08 0.98
N ALA A 626 20.67 11.26 1.04
CA ALA A 626 19.71 11.66 0.00
C ALA A 626 20.37 11.82 -1.38
N LYS A 627 21.62 12.30 -1.45
CA LYS A 627 22.39 12.38 -2.69
C LYS A 627 22.78 11.00 -3.23
N GLU A 628 23.18 10.08 -2.35
CA GLU A 628 23.46 8.68 -2.70
C GLU A 628 22.22 7.99 -3.27
N ILE A 629 21.07 8.19 -2.61
CA ILE A 629 19.77 7.65 -3.03
C ILE A 629 19.37 8.23 -4.41
N ASN A 630 19.55 9.53 -4.64
CA ASN A 630 19.33 10.16 -5.96
C ASN A 630 20.25 9.56 -7.05
N GLY A 631 21.51 9.35 -6.70
CA GLY A 631 22.53 8.85 -7.59
C GLY A 631 23.40 9.90 -8.27
N LYS A 632 24.54 9.45 -8.77
CA LYS A 632 25.61 10.25 -9.40
C LYS A 632 26.26 9.53 -10.57
N ALA A 633 26.93 10.30 -11.43
CA ALA A 633 27.79 9.78 -12.48
C ALA A 633 29.15 9.33 -11.91
N LEU A 634 29.61 8.13 -12.28
CA LEU A 634 30.93 7.58 -11.92
C LEU A 634 31.96 7.75 -13.05
N ALA A 635 31.51 8.12 -14.24
CA ALA A 635 32.30 8.54 -15.39
C ALA A 635 31.60 9.74 -16.08
N ASP A 636 32.27 10.37 -17.04
CA ASP A 636 31.61 11.37 -17.89
C ASP A 636 30.52 10.68 -18.73
N LEU A 637 29.29 11.17 -18.64
CA LEU A 637 28.14 10.67 -19.38
C LEU A 637 27.75 11.70 -20.43
N THR A 638 27.57 11.26 -21.67
CA THR A 638 26.98 12.06 -22.73
C THR A 638 25.58 11.56 -22.99
N ASP A 639 24.62 12.48 -23.15
CA ASP A 639 23.27 12.13 -23.57
C ASP A 639 23.32 11.41 -24.92
N PRO A 640 22.93 10.12 -25.02
CA PRO A 640 22.86 9.46 -26.31
C PRO A 640 21.68 9.97 -27.16
N ASN A 641 20.69 10.64 -26.54
CA ASN A 641 19.46 11.10 -27.16
C ASN A 641 19.28 12.61 -26.90
N PRO A 642 19.80 13.51 -27.76
CA PRO A 642 19.64 14.94 -27.55
C PRO A 642 18.17 15.26 -27.33
N ASN A 643 17.84 15.78 -26.15
CA ASN A 643 16.49 16.22 -25.83
C ASN A 643 15.94 17.01 -27.04
N PRO A 644 14.77 16.63 -27.60
CA PRO A 644 14.24 17.24 -28.82
C PRO A 644 14.01 18.75 -28.69
N ILE A 645 13.98 19.26 -27.45
CA ILE A 645 13.86 20.69 -27.12
C ILE A 645 15.25 21.36 -26.94
N LEU A 646 16.26 20.68 -26.37
CA LEU A 646 17.51 21.34 -25.94
C LEU A 646 18.59 21.44 -27.02
N LYS A 647 18.47 20.78 -28.18
CA LYS A 647 19.33 20.87 -29.38
C LYS A 647 20.85 20.66 -29.19
N THR A 648 21.37 20.63 -27.97
CA THR A 648 22.78 20.42 -27.62
C THR A 648 22.90 19.17 -26.73
N PRO A 649 23.88 18.28 -26.99
CA PRO A 649 24.13 17.13 -26.11
C PRO A 649 24.44 17.59 -24.69
N LEU A 650 23.66 17.13 -23.72
CA LEU A 650 23.97 17.34 -22.32
C LEU A 650 25.11 16.40 -21.91
N VAL A 651 26.07 16.93 -21.16
CA VAL A 651 27.18 16.16 -20.58
C VAL A 651 27.08 16.25 -19.06
N ILE A 652 27.00 15.09 -18.39
CA ILE A 652 27.12 14.97 -16.94
C ILE A 652 28.54 14.54 -16.64
N LYS A 653 29.27 15.34 -15.88
CA LYS A 653 30.66 15.03 -15.51
C LYS A 653 30.73 14.02 -14.38
N LYS A 654 31.81 13.24 -14.36
CA LYS A 654 32.12 12.33 -13.24
C LYS A 654 31.98 13.08 -11.89
N GLY A 655 31.25 12.47 -10.97
CA GLY A 655 30.99 12.99 -9.63
C GLY A 655 29.71 13.84 -9.50
N GLN A 656 29.13 14.31 -10.60
CA GLN A 656 27.88 15.10 -10.56
C GLN A 656 26.65 14.24 -10.24
N GLN A 657 25.69 14.83 -9.54
CA GLN A 657 24.37 14.24 -9.28
C GLN A 657 23.59 14.02 -10.58
N LEU A 658 22.92 12.88 -10.68
CA LEU A 658 22.06 12.59 -11.83
C LEU A 658 20.78 13.44 -11.77
N PRO A 659 20.33 14.01 -12.90
CA PRO A 659 19.09 14.79 -12.97
C PRO A 659 17.83 13.91 -13.00
N GLY A 660 17.96 12.60 -13.22
CA GLY A 660 16.85 11.67 -13.27
C GLY A 660 17.26 10.27 -13.74
N PHE A 661 16.38 9.29 -13.53
CA PHE A 661 16.66 7.87 -13.78
C PHE A 661 16.89 7.51 -15.25
N ALA A 662 16.50 8.37 -16.21
CA ALA A 662 16.77 8.16 -17.63
C ALA A 662 18.29 8.11 -17.95
N TRP A 663 19.12 8.64 -17.05
CA TRP A 663 20.57 8.66 -17.18
C TRP A 663 21.28 7.42 -16.64
N LEU A 664 20.56 6.55 -15.94
CA LEU A 664 21.15 5.33 -15.36
C LEU A 664 21.64 4.40 -16.48
N LYS A 665 22.76 3.73 -16.22
CA LYS A 665 23.43 2.79 -17.12
C LYS A 665 23.60 1.43 -16.44
N ASP A 666 23.81 0.40 -17.26
CA ASP A 666 24.05 -0.99 -16.86
C ASP A 666 25.53 -1.41 -17.02
N ASP A 667 26.41 -0.45 -17.28
CA ASP A 667 27.85 -0.64 -17.51
C ASP A 667 28.72 -0.23 -16.30
N GLY A 668 28.09 0.09 -15.16
CA GLY A 668 28.77 0.50 -13.93
C GLY A 668 29.20 1.97 -13.89
N THR A 669 28.87 2.78 -14.90
CA THR A 669 29.21 4.22 -14.95
C THR A 669 28.26 5.12 -14.16
N THR A 670 27.21 4.56 -13.54
CA THR A 670 26.27 5.26 -12.66
C THR A 670 26.10 4.53 -11.33
N SER A 671 25.87 5.30 -10.26
CA SER A 671 25.49 4.80 -8.94
C SER A 671 24.18 5.46 -8.54
N CYS A 672 23.23 4.70 -7.98
CA CYS A 672 21.94 5.22 -7.53
C CYS A 672 21.32 4.29 -6.48
N GLY A 673 21.15 4.78 -5.25
CA GLY A 673 20.57 3.98 -4.16
C GLY A 673 19.09 3.68 -4.34
N ASN A 674 18.34 4.50 -5.08
CA ASN A 674 16.95 4.22 -5.44
C ASN A 674 16.56 4.92 -6.75
N TRP A 675 16.37 4.15 -7.84
CA TRP A 675 16.15 4.71 -9.16
C TRP A 675 14.91 5.62 -9.25
N ILE A 676 13.81 5.31 -8.55
CA ILE A 676 12.61 6.16 -8.59
C ILE A 676 12.82 7.51 -7.91
N TYR A 677 13.87 7.67 -7.09
CA TYR A 677 14.24 8.93 -6.42
C TYR A 677 15.31 9.72 -7.18
N SER A 678 15.85 9.17 -8.26
CA SER A 678 16.76 9.92 -9.13
C SER A 678 16.03 11.13 -9.73
N GLY A 679 16.59 12.32 -9.51
CA GLY A 679 15.97 13.63 -9.77
C GLY A 679 15.48 14.36 -8.50
N SER A 680 15.51 13.73 -7.32
CA SER A 680 15.13 14.36 -6.05
C SER A 680 16.21 15.29 -5.47
N TRP A 681 17.48 15.06 -5.80
CA TRP A 681 18.62 15.91 -5.42
C TRP A 681 19.64 15.98 -6.55
N THR A 682 19.56 17.03 -7.36
CA THR A 682 20.37 17.22 -8.56
C THR A 682 21.47 18.26 -8.33
N GLU A 683 22.25 18.59 -9.36
CA GLU A 683 23.19 19.72 -9.32
C GLU A 683 22.49 21.07 -9.08
N ALA A 684 21.19 21.18 -9.39
CA ALA A 684 20.37 22.35 -9.06
C ALA A 684 19.96 22.40 -7.57
N GLY A 685 20.34 21.40 -6.77
CA GLY A 685 20.06 21.30 -5.34
C GLY A 685 18.91 20.34 -4.97
N PRO A 686 18.49 20.35 -3.69
CA PRO A 686 17.49 19.43 -3.15
C PRO A 686 16.08 19.79 -3.63
N GLN A 687 15.58 19.11 -4.66
CA GLN A 687 14.23 19.34 -5.21
C GLN A 687 13.14 19.07 -4.16
N MET A 688 13.40 18.14 -3.25
CA MET A 688 12.55 17.81 -2.09
C MET A 688 12.30 18.98 -1.13
N ALA A 689 13.19 19.99 -1.15
CA ALA A 689 13.14 21.15 -0.25
C ALA A 689 12.46 22.37 -0.87
N ARG A 690 12.01 22.30 -2.14
CA ARG A 690 11.32 23.41 -2.80
C ARG A 690 9.98 23.73 -2.09
N ARG A 691 9.62 25.01 -2.06
CA ARG A 691 8.43 25.52 -1.33
C ARG A 691 7.55 26.43 -2.20
N GLY A 692 7.70 26.39 -3.52
CA GLY A 692 6.86 27.16 -4.45
C GLY A 692 5.42 26.68 -4.38
N THR A 693 4.48 27.61 -4.35
CA THR A 693 3.04 27.33 -4.15
C THR A 693 2.22 27.62 -5.40
N GLU A 694 2.89 27.80 -6.53
CA GLU A 694 2.27 28.17 -7.79
C GLU A 694 1.50 26.96 -8.36
N ASP A 695 0.25 27.18 -8.75
CA ASP A 695 -0.62 26.21 -9.43
C ASP A 695 -1.28 26.93 -10.62
N PRO A 696 -0.54 27.17 -11.71
CA PRO A 696 -1.07 27.92 -12.87
C PRO A 696 -2.26 27.21 -13.53
N SER A 697 -2.42 25.91 -13.30
CA SER A 697 -3.53 25.12 -13.84
C SER A 697 -4.82 25.24 -13.03
N GLY A 698 -4.75 25.64 -11.77
CA GLY A 698 -5.85 25.55 -10.81
C GLY A 698 -6.22 24.12 -10.39
N LEU A 699 -5.58 23.07 -10.92
CA LEU A 699 -5.87 21.66 -10.65
C LEU A 699 -5.19 21.12 -9.38
N GLY A 700 -4.43 21.94 -8.65
CA GLY A 700 -3.67 21.53 -7.48
C GLY A 700 -2.34 20.87 -7.82
N ILE A 701 -1.74 21.26 -8.95
CA ILE A 701 -0.47 20.72 -9.45
C ILE A 701 0.66 21.69 -9.09
N TYR A 702 1.23 21.50 -7.91
CA TYR A 702 2.28 22.37 -7.36
C TYR A 702 3.68 21.88 -7.74
N GLN A 703 4.11 22.08 -8.99
CA GLN A 703 5.38 21.52 -9.51
C GLN A 703 6.62 21.97 -8.72
N ASN A 704 6.57 23.14 -8.08
CA ASN A 704 7.66 23.70 -7.28
C ASN A 704 7.47 23.47 -5.77
N TRP A 705 6.47 22.71 -5.34
CA TRP A 705 6.37 22.25 -3.96
C TRP A 705 6.95 20.85 -3.84
N ALA A 706 8.04 20.73 -3.09
CA ALA A 706 8.78 19.49 -2.88
C ALA A 706 9.11 18.79 -4.20
N TRP A 707 9.22 17.45 -4.20
CA TRP A 707 9.41 16.66 -5.41
C TRP A 707 8.64 15.35 -5.33
N SER A 708 7.94 14.96 -6.39
CA SER A 708 7.14 13.74 -6.43
C SER A 708 7.80 12.66 -7.26
N TRP A 709 8.00 11.45 -6.76
CA TRP A 709 8.44 10.36 -7.64
C TRP A 709 7.25 9.79 -8.44
N PRO A 710 7.43 9.34 -9.69
CA PRO A 710 8.66 9.45 -10.48
C PRO A 710 8.75 10.80 -11.21
N ALA A 711 9.95 11.37 -11.32
CA ALA A 711 10.27 12.53 -12.17
C ALA A 711 9.31 13.74 -12.02
N ASN A 712 8.89 14.03 -10.80
CA ASN A 712 7.95 15.10 -10.42
C ASN A 712 6.49 14.95 -10.94
N ARG A 713 6.12 13.79 -11.53
CA ARG A 713 4.77 13.51 -12.01
C ARG A 713 3.77 13.46 -10.85
N ARG A 714 2.74 14.32 -10.88
CA ARG A 714 1.80 14.47 -9.76
C ARG A 714 0.62 13.51 -9.87
N VAL A 715 0.14 13.23 -11.08
CA VAL A 715 -0.88 12.22 -11.36
C VAL A 715 -0.28 11.12 -12.24
N LEU A 716 -0.29 9.88 -11.74
CA LEU A 716 0.19 8.72 -12.50
C LEU A 716 -0.78 8.41 -13.64
N TYR A 717 -0.25 7.85 -14.72
CA TYR A 717 -0.98 7.41 -15.91
C TYR A 717 -1.70 8.56 -16.63
N ASN A 718 -1.23 9.79 -16.47
CA ASN A 718 -1.92 10.98 -16.97
C ASN A 718 -2.07 11.03 -18.49
N ARG A 719 -1.33 10.21 -19.27
CA ARG A 719 -1.64 9.96 -20.69
C ARG A 719 -3.09 9.48 -20.91
N ALA A 720 -3.65 8.69 -19.98
CA ALA A 720 -5.02 8.19 -20.06
C ALA A 720 -6.08 9.28 -19.85
N SER A 721 -5.68 10.51 -19.49
CA SER A 721 -6.56 11.70 -19.47
C SER A 721 -6.93 12.22 -20.87
N CYS A 722 -6.29 11.69 -21.92
CA CYS A 722 -6.56 12.00 -23.30
C CYS A 722 -7.10 10.79 -24.06
N ASP A 723 -7.78 11.05 -25.16
CA ASP A 723 -8.19 10.07 -26.17
C ASP A 723 -6.99 9.50 -26.95
N PRO A 724 -7.19 8.47 -27.82
CA PRO A 724 -6.11 7.88 -28.60
C PRO A 724 -5.38 8.89 -29.48
N ALA A 725 -6.05 9.95 -29.96
CA ALA A 725 -5.45 11.03 -30.74
C ALA A 725 -4.69 12.08 -29.89
N GLY A 726 -4.72 11.95 -28.56
CA GLY A 726 -4.03 12.84 -27.62
C GLY A 726 -4.78 14.11 -27.26
N LYS A 727 -6.10 14.14 -27.51
CA LYS A 727 -6.99 15.23 -27.07
C LYS A 727 -7.53 14.92 -25.66
N PRO A 728 -7.52 15.87 -24.73
CA PRO A 728 -8.10 15.66 -23.40
C PRO A 728 -9.58 15.25 -23.46
N TRP A 729 -9.96 14.23 -22.68
CA TRP A 729 -11.38 13.84 -22.50
C TRP A 729 -12.23 14.96 -21.92
N ASP A 730 -11.59 15.79 -21.09
CA ASP A 730 -12.15 16.98 -20.49
C ASP A 730 -11.15 18.15 -20.65
N ALA A 731 -11.48 19.09 -21.52
CA ALA A 731 -10.63 20.23 -21.83
C ALA A 731 -10.49 21.21 -20.65
N GLU A 732 -11.46 21.25 -19.73
CA GLU A 732 -11.44 22.11 -18.53
C GLU A 732 -10.50 21.55 -17.45
N ARG A 733 -10.27 20.24 -17.45
CA ARG A 733 -9.33 19.54 -16.56
C ARG A 733 -8.15 18.92 -17.31
N LYS A 734 -7.67 19.59 -18.38
CA LYS A 734 -6.53 19.08 -19.15
C LYS A 734 -5.25 19.01 -18.30
N GLN A 735 -4.67 17.82 -18.19
CA GLN A 735 -3.41 17.59 -17.46
C GLN A 735 -2.22 17.51 -18.40
N VAL A 736 -2.38 16.75 -19.47
CA VAL A 736 -1.43 16.60 -20.58
C VAL A 736 -2.21 16.60 -21.89
N TRP A 737 -1.52 16.84 -23.01
CA TRP A 737 -2.09 16.76 -24.36
C TRP A 737 -0.99 16.57 -25.40
N TRP A 738 -1.33 16.02 -26.55
CA TRP A 738 -0.44 16.02 -27.70
C TRP A 738 -0.42 17.41 -28.34
N ASN A 739 0.77 18.01 -28.44
CA ASN A 739 0.95 19.30 -29.10
C ASN A 739 1.44 19.08 -30.53
N GLU A 740 0.53 19.22 -31.50
CA GLU A 740 0.83 19.05 -32.93
C GLU A 740 1.91 20.01 -33.43
N ALA A 741 2.02 21.22 -32.87
CA ALA A 741 3.02 22.19 -33.31
C ALA A 741 4.45 21.78 -32.94
N THR A 742 4.61 21.12 -31.78
CA THR A 742 5.94 20.67 -31.30
C THR A 742 6.18 19.19 -31.54
N GLN A 743 5.16 18.42 -31.94
CA GLN A 743 5.18 16.95 -32.00
C GLN A 743 5.67 16.33 -30.67
N LEU A 744 5.18 16.87 -29.55
CA LEU A 744 5.52 16.42 -28.20
C LEU A 744 4.30 16.43 -27.28
N TRP A 745 4.31 15.57 -26.26
CA TRP A 745 3.38 15.66 -25.15
C TRP A 745 3.72 16.87 -24.27
N ALA A 746 2.76 17.79 -24.16
CA ALA A 746 2.82 18.94 -23.27
C ALA A 746 1.84 18.75 -22.11
N GLY A 747 1.95 19.56 -21.06
CA GLY A 747 1.08 19.41 -19.91
C GLY A 747 1.18 20.50 -18.86
N ASN A 748 0.12 20.60 -18.07
CA ASN A 748 0.11 21.23 -16.75
C ASN A 748 0.79 20.33 -15.71
N ASP A 749 0.74 19.00 -15.90
CA ASP A 749 1.58 18.03 -15.19
C ASP A 749 2.72 17.52 -16.11
N VAL A 750 3.74 16.90 -15.50
CA VAL A 750 4.77 16.18 -16.26
C VAL A 750 4.13 14.94 -16.90
N PRO A 751 4.28 14.70 -18.22
CA PRO A 751 3.75 13.49 -18.86
C PRO A 751 4.30 12.22 -18.23
N ASP A 752 3.39 11.35 -17.76
CA ASP A 752 3.70 9.97 -17.36
C ASP A 752 3.72 9.05 -18.59
N PHE A 753 4.59 9.43 -19.52
CA PHE A 753 4.62 8.87 -20.87
C PHE A 753 5.96 9.14 -21.55
N LYS A 754 6.22 8.49 -22.68
CA LYS A 754 7.31 8.85 -23.58
C LYS A 754 6.92 10.13 -24.33
N VAL A 755 7.65 11.22 -24.08
CA VAL A 755 7.24 12.59 -24.48
C VAL A 755 7.14 12.80 -25.99
N ASP A 756 7.88 12.01 -26.77
CA ASP A 756 7.97 12.04 -28.23
C ASP A 756 7.21 10.87 -28.90
N SER A 757 6.45 10.08 -28.13
CA SER A 757 5.62 9.01 -28.71
C SER A 757 4.43 9.61 -29.47
N ASN A 758 4.36 9.33 -30.77
CA ASN A 758 3.29 9.82 -31.64
C ASN A 758 1.98 9.11 -31.28
N PRO A 759 0.84 9.82 -31.12
CA PRO A 759 -0.45 9.18 -30.86
C PRO A 759 -0.82 8.06 -31.86
N LYS A 760 -0.34 8.14 -33.10
CA LYS A 760 -0.53 7.12 -34.15
C LYS A 760 0.13 5.77 -33.86
N ASP A 761 1.19 5.76 -33.05
CA ASP A 761 1.89 4.53 -32.66
C ASP A 761 1.10 3.71 -31.63
N HIS A 762 0.02 4.29 -31.09
CA HIS A 762 -0.88 3.65 -30.12
C HIS A 762 -0.13 3.08 -28.92
N MET A 763 0.84 3.83 -28.40
CA MET A 763 1.54 3.45 -27.18
C MET A 763 0.59 3.53 -25.97
N GLY A 764 0.47 2.43 -25.22
CA GLY A 764 -0.46 2.37 -24.10
C GLY A 764 -0.06 3.25 -22.90
N PRO A 765 -1.02 3.89 -22.18
CA PRO A 765 -0.74 4.86 -21.11
C PRO A 765 -0.12 4.28 -19.84
N PHE A 766 -0.11 2.95 -19.66
CA PHE A 766 0.39 2.29 -18.45
C PHE A 766 1.82 1.81 -18.66
N ILE A 767 2.75 2.76 -18.66
CA ILE A 767 4.14 2.55 -19.12
C ILE A 767 4.95 1.50 -18.35
N MET A 768 4.54 1.16 -17.13
CA MET A 768 5.21 0.17 -16.29
C MET A 768 4.72 -1.26 -16.56
N ILE A 769 3.70 -1.44 -17.40
CA ILE A 769 3.09 -2.73 -17.68
C ILE A 769 3.58 -3.22 -19.06
N PRO A 770 3.96 -4.50 -19.23
CA PRO A 770 4.47 -5.02 -20.49
C PRO A 770 3.51 -4.85 -21.67
N GLU A 771 2.21 -4.89 -21.41
CA GLU A 771 1.15 -4.68 -22.39
C GLU A 771 0.85 -3.21 -22.68
N GLY A 772 1.35 -2.27 -21.86
CA GLY A 772 1.05 -0.84 -21.96
C GLY A 772 -0.37 -0.44 -21.49
N VAL A 773 -1.21 -1.40 -21.09
CA VAL A 773 -2.63 -1.17 -20.75
C VAL A 773 -2.99 -1.57 -19.32
N GLY A 774 -4.08 -1.01 -18.81
CA GLY A 774 -4.66 -1.36 -17.52
C GLY A 774 -5.27 -2.76 -17.53
N ARG A 775 -4.95 -3.56 -16.50
CA ARG A 775 -5.39 -4.96 -16.42
C ARG A 775 -6.73 -5.11 -15.72
N ILE A 776 -7.75 -5.52 -16.46
CA ILE A 776 -9.00 -6.03 -15.92
C ILE A 776 -8.82 -7.51 -15.56
N PHE A 777 -8.37 -8.31 -16.51
CA PHE A 777 -7.85 -9.66 -16.27
C PHE A 777 -6.36 -9.58 -15.93
N ALA A 778 -5.90 -10.26 -14.87
CA ALA A 778 -4.48 -10.31 -14.55
C ALA A 778 -3.84 -11.60 -15.08
N PRO A 779 -3.03 -11.55 -16.15
CA PRO A 779 -2.41 -12.74 -16.71
C PRO A 779 -1.29 -13.24 -15.79
N LEU A 780 -0.92 -14.50 -16.02
CA LEU A 780 0.03 -15.30 -15.27
C LEU A 780 -0.30 -15.37 -13.77
N ALA A 781 0.63 -15.91 -13.00
CA ALA A 781 0.53 -16.04 -11.54
C ALA A 781 0.66 -14.69 -10.79
N ALA A 782 0.15 -13.58 -11.36
CA ALA A 782 0.22 -12.24 -10.75
C ALA A 782 -0.50 -12.19 -9.39
N PHE A 783 -1.55 -13.00 -9.22
CA PHE A 783 -2.25 -13.19 -7.96
C PHE A 783 -2.36 -14.68 -7.62
N ALA A 784 -2.31 -14.97 -6.32
CA ALA A 784 -2.40 -16.31 -5.77
C ALA A 784 -3.79 -16.93 -6.01
N ASP A 785 -4.83 -16.11 -5.91
CA ASP A 785 -6.24 -16.46 -5.70
C ASP A 785 -7.17 -16.16 -6.90
N GLY A 786 -6.63 -15.76 -8.05
CA GLY A 786 -7.38 -15.69 -9.31
C GLY A 786 -7.10 -14.43 -10.15
N PRO A 787 -7.33 -14.50 -11.48
CA PRO A 787 -7.10 -13.37 -12.38
C PRO A 787 -8.23 -12.33 -12.36
N PHE A 788 -9.43 -12.74 -11.96
CA PHE A 788 -10.52 -11.85 -11.55
C PHE A 788 -10.78 -12.00 -10.04
N PRO A 789 -11.22 -10.93 -9.36
CA PRO A 789 -11.73 -11.03 -7.99
C PRO A 789 -12.97 -11.94 -7.89
N GLU A 790 -13.05 -12.66 -6.78
CA GLU A 790 -14.15 -13.57 -6.44
C GLU A 790 -14.48 -13.40 -4.95
N HIS A 791 -15.75 -13.55 -4.58
CA HIS A 791 -16.19 -13.36 -3.19
C HIS A 791 -15.91 -14.63 -2.38
N TYR A 792 -15.20 -14.45 -1.26
CA TYR A 792 -15.02 -15.45 -0.23
C TYR A 792 -15.28 -14.83 1.14
N GLU A 793 -15.74 -15.65 2.08
CA GLU A 793 -15.96 -15.22 3.46
C GLU A 793 -14.64 -15.07 4.23
N PRO A 794 -14.57 -14.13 5.21
CA PRO A 794 -13.50 -14.11 6.21
C PRO A 794 -13.35 -15.48 6.88
N ILE A 795 -12.16 -15.78 7.43
CA ILE A 795 -11.92 -17.09 8.05
C ILE A 795 -12.92 -17.39 9.16
N GLU A 796 -13.28 -16.34 9.90
CA GLU A 796 -14.35 -16.40 10.88
C GLU A 796 -15.51 -15.56 10.33
N SER A 797 -16.55 -16.24 9.85
CA SER A 797 -17.74 -15.62 9.31
C SER A 797 -19.01 -16.15 10.00
N PRO A 798 -20.01 -15.29 10.28
CA PRO A 798 -21.24 -15.73 10.95
C PRO A 798 -22.22 -16.43 9.98
N THR A 799 -21.86 -16.50 8.70
CA THR A 799 -22.63 -17.09 7.61
C THR A 799 -21.75 -17.94 6.70
N GLN A 800 -22.36 -18.82 5.92
CA GLN A 800 -21.67 -19.56 4.85
C GLN A 800 -21.56 -18.69 3.59
N ASN A 801 -20.65 -19.05 2.68
CA ASN A 801 -20.56 -18.37 1.39
C ASN A 801 -21.76 -18.77 0.51
N VAL A 802 -22.73 -17.87 0.42
CA VAL A 802 -23.96 -18.10 -0.36
C VAL A 802 -23.74 -18.11 -1.88
N LEU A 803 -22.60 -17.60 -2.35
CA LEU A 803 -22.22 -17.63 -3.76
C LEU A 803 -21.59 -18.97 -4.12
N HIS A 804 -20.77 -19.52 -3.22
CA HIS A 804 -20.03 -20.79 -3.37
C HIS A 804 -20.10 -21.64 -2.10
N PRO A 805 -21.22 -22.37 -1.85
CA PRO A 805 -21.41 -23.08 -0.59
C PRO A 805 -20.34 -24.13 -0.28
N LYS A 806 -19.65 -24.69 -1.29
CA LYS A 806 -18.56 -25.65 -1.05
C LYS A 806 -17.21 -24.99 -0.82
N GLN A 807 -17.04 -23.72 -1.18
CA GLN A 807 -15.80 -22.96 -1.01
C GLN A 807 -16.05 -21.68 -0.20
N ALA A 808 -16.15 -21.85 1.12
CA ALA A 808 -16.48 -20.75 2.02
C ALA A 808 -15.41 -19.64 2.04
N ASN A 809 -14.16 -20.00 2.32
CA ASN A 809 -13.04 -19.04 2.43
C ASN A 809 -12.18 -19.04 1.16
N ASN A 810 -11.30 -18.05 1.04
CA ASN A 810 -10.30 -18.00 -0.02
C ASN A 810 -9.51 -19.33 -0.06
N PRO A 811 -9.51 -20.06 -1.19
CA PRO A 811 -8.98 -21.43 -1.27
C PRO A 811 -7.46 -21.52 -1.10
N VAL A 812 -6.74 -20.40 -1.21
CA VAL A 812 -5.27 -20.36 -1.13
C VAL A 812 -4.74 -19.53 0.05
N VAL A 813 -5.65 -19.14 0.96
CA VAL A 813 -5.35 -18.37 2.18
C VAL A 813 -4.23 -18.99 3.00
N LYS A 814 -3.44 -18.14 3.67
CA LYS A 814 -2.29 -18.59 4.48
C LYS A 814 -2.66 -18.60 5.96
N LYS A 815 -2.96 -19.80 6.47
CA LYS A 815 -3.20 -20.08 7.90
C LYS A 815 -1.93 -20.62 8.55
N PHE A 816 -1.56 -20.08 9.71
CA PHE A 816 -0.56 -20.70 10.57
C PHE A 816 -1.16 -21.90 11.32
N LYS A 817 -0.31 -22.79 11.84
CA LYS A 817 -0.67 -24.11 12.39
C LYS A 817 -0.01 -24.43 13.74
N THR A 818 0.37 -23.41 14.50
CA THR A 818 0.85 -23.55 15.89
C THR A 818 -0.32 -23.72 16.86
N PRO A 819 -0.09 -24.18 18.10
CA PRO A 819 -1.14 -24.24 19.12
C PRO A 819 -1.83 -22.91 19.45
N ALA A 820 -1.19 -21.77 19.14
CA ALA A 820 -1.78 -20.44 19.31
C ALA A 820 -2.77 -20.08 18.18
N ASP A 821 -2.68 -20.73 17.02
CA ASP A 821 -3.48 -20.39 15.83
C ASP A 821 -4.88 -21.00 15.91
N LYS A 822 -5.74 -20.33 16.69
CA LYS A 822 -7.12 -20.72 16.93
C LYS A 822 -8.06 -19.88 16.07
N TYR A 823 -9.19 -20.46 15.66
CA TYR A 823 -10.27 -19.81 14.93
C TYR A 823 -11.61 -20.18 15.56
N GLY A 824 -12.47 -19.18 15.80
CA GLY A 824 -13.78 -19.30 16.42
C GLY A 824 -14.87 -19.60 15.41
N THR A 825 -15.86 -20.38 15.82
CA THR A 825 -17.03 -20.73 15.02
C THR A 825 -18.33 -20.25 15.68
N VAL A 826 -19.40 -20.15 14.88
CA VAL A 826 -20.75 -19.84 15.38
C VAL A 826 -21.23 -20.89 16.39
N ASP A 827 -20.90 -22.18 16.17
CA ASP A 827 -21.27 -23.28 17.08
C ASP A 827 -20.61 -23.15 18.46
N GLN A 828 -19.48 -22.45 18.55
CA GLN A 828 -18.82 -22.12 19.82
C GLN A 828 -19.40 -20.86 20.48
N GLY A 829 -20.43 -20.25 19.91
CA GLY A 829 -21.07 -19.02 20.37
C GLY A 829 -20.35 -17.73 19.94
N PHE A 830 -19.38 -17.80 19.03
CA PHE A 830 -18.79 -16.60 18.42
C PHE A 830 -19.63 -16.21 17.20
N ASP A 831 -20.65 -15.38 17.41
CA ASP A 831 -21.66 -15.03 16.39
C ASP A 831 -21.71 -13.53 16.05
N ILE A 832 -20.90 -12.70 16.73
CA ILE A 832 -20.81 -11.26 16.50
C ILE A 832 -19.56 -10.95 15.68
N ILE A 833 -19.72 -10.18 14.60
CA ILE A 833 -18.60 -9.69 13.80
C ILE A 833 -17.87 -8.60 14.57
N CYS A 834 -16.56 -8.72 14.70
CA CYS A 834 -15.70 -7.69 15.27
C CYS A 834 -14.84 -7.06 14.18
N THR A 835 -14.73 -5.73 14.23
CA THR A 835 -13.80 -4.97 13.40
C THR A 835 -13.00 -3.99 14.27
N THR A 836 -11.70 -3.88 14.01
CA THR A 836 -10.83 -2.93 14.73
C THR A 836 -10.54 -1.70 13.88
N TYR A 837 -10.49 -0.50 14.47
CA TYR A 837 -10.31 0.75 13.71
C TYR A 837 -9.60 1.84 14.51
N ARG A 838 -9.55 3.05 13.95
CA ARG A 838 -8.88 4.23 14.51
C ARG A 838 -9.86 5.38 14.79
N LEU A 839 -9.50 6.21 15.75
CA LEU A 839 -10.12 7.48 16.12
C LEU A 839 -9.17 8.61 15.74
N THR A 840 -9.75 9.78 15.48
CA THR A 840 -8.99 10.98 15.05
C THR A 840 -7.93 11.40 16.06
N GLU A 841 -8.25 11.22 17.34
CA GLU A 841 -7.48 11.72 18.49
C GLU A 841 -6.24 10.89 18.78
N HIS A 842 -6.10 9.68 18.21
CA HIS A 842 -4.98 8.81 18.50
C HIS A 842 -4.31 8.24 17.25
N TYR A 843 -2.98 8.20 17.29
CA TYR A 843 -2.15 7.55 16.30
C TYR A 843 -1.62 6.21 16.82
N HIS A 844 -2.21 5.12 16.34
CA HIS A 844 -1.86 3.75 16.72
C HIS A 844 -1.73 3.62 18.25
N TYR A 845 -0.62 3.05 18.73
CA TYR A 845 -0.26 2.85 20.12
C TYR A 845 0.77 3.90 20.59
N TRP A 846 0.92 5.02 19.87
CA TRP A 846 1.97 6.00 20.10
C TRP A 846 1.49 7.18 20.95
N THR A 847 0.40 7.82 20.54
CA THR A 847 -0.14 9.05 21.18
C THR A 847 -0.72 8.85 22.58
N LYS A 848 -0.81 7.61 23.08
CA LYS A 848 -1.04 7.35 24.52
C LYS A 848 0.10 7.85 25.43
N ASN A 849 1.19 8.31 24.82
CA ASN A 849 2.29 9.03 25.44
C ASN A 849 2.20 10.57 25.29
N ASN A 850 1.08 11.11 24.81
CA ASN A 850 0.84 12.55 24.72
C ASN A 850 -0.33 12.96 25.65
N PRO A 851 -0.13 13.88 26.61
CA PRO A 851 -1.15 14.26 27.59
C PRO A 851 -2.44 14.79 26.95
N MET A 852 -2.35 15.53 25.85
CA MET A 852 -3.53 16.11 25.19
C MET A 852 -4.40 15.02 24.57
N ASN A 853 -3.79 14.06 23.87
CA ASN A 853 -4.51 12.95 23.25
C ASN A 853 -5.16 12.06 24.31
N VAL A 854 -4.44 11.79 25.41
CA VAL A 854 -4.93 10.99 26.55
C VAL A 854 -6.11 11.67 27.26
N GLN A 855 -6.16 13.00 27.33
CA GLN A 855 -7.31 13.71 27.89
C GLN A 855 -8.57 13.59 27.02
N LEU A 856 -8.41 13.53 25.70
CA LEU A 856 -9.54 13.44 24.77
C LEU A 856 -10.17 12.04 24.76
N ILE A 857 -9.36 10.97 24.74
CA ILE A 857 -9.83 9.58 24.78
C ILE A 857 -9.06 8.83 25.88
N PRO A 858 -9.50 8.95 27.15
CA PRO A 858 -8.75 8.43 28.29
C PRO A 858 -8.91 6.93 28.52
N GLU A 859 -9.94 6.29 27.97
CA GLU A 859 -10.26 4.89 28.26
C GLU A 859 -10.58 4.11 26.98
N PRO A 860 -10.26 2.80 26.93
CA PRO A 860 -10.70 1.95 25.84
C PRO A 860 -12.22 1.73 25.91
N PHE A 861 -12.86 1.67 24.75
CA PHE A 861 -14.27 1.35 24.63
C PHE A 861 -14.55 0.43 23.46
N VAL A 862 -15.73 -0.18 23.47
CA VAL A 862 -16.30 -1.00 22.39
C VAL A 862 -17.58 -0.32 21.94
N GLU A 863 -17.72 -0.04 20.65
CA GLU A 863 -18.99 0.41 20.07
C GLU A 863 -19.95 -0.77 19.98
N VAL A 864 -21.02 -0.72 20.78
CA VAL A 864 -22.04 -1.77 20.85
C VAL A 864 -23.35 -1.25 20.26
N PRO A 865 -23.95 -1.93 19.26
CA PRO A 865 -25.28 -1.59 18.76
C PRO A 865 -26.31 -1.54 19.90
N GLU A 866 -27.20 -0.56 19.87
CA GLU A 866 -28.24 -0.36 20.90
C GLU A 866 -29.11 -1.62 21.13
N GLU A 867 -29.52 -2.30 20.06
CA GLU A 867 -30.35 -3.52 20.16
C GLU A 867 -29.57 -4.69 20.78
N LEU A 868 -28.31 -4.91 20.37
CA LEU A 868 -27.45 -5.93 20.97
C LEU A 868 -27.21 -5.64 22.46
N ALA A 869 -26.99 -4.37 22.81
CA ALA A 869 -26.79 -3.97 24.20
C ALA A 869 -28.04 -4.28 25.05
N ALA A 870 -29.24 -3.99 24.53
CA ALA A 870 -30.50 -4.33 25.19
C ALA A 870 -30.68 -5.85 25.36
N GLU A 871 -30.43 -6.64 24.31
CA GLU A 871 -30.49 -8.11 24.35
C GLU A 871 -29.52 -8.74 25.34
N ARG A 872 -28.37 -8.09 25.59
CA ARG A 872 -27.32 -8.56 26.51
C ARG A 872 -27.36 -7.89 27.88
N GLY A 873 -28.32 -7.00 28.14
CA GLY A 873 -28.42 -6.26 29.41
C GLY A 873 -27.24 -5.31 29.68
N ILE A 874 -26.58 -4.81 28.63
CA ILE A 874 -25.43 -3.90 28.70
C ILE A 874 -25.91 -2.45 28.60
N LYS A 875 -25.48 -1.61 29.54
CA LYS A 875 -25.72 -0.15 29.51
C LYS A 875 -24.48 0.59 29.05
N GLY A 876 -24.67 1.81 28.51
CA GLY A 876 -23.54 2.70 28.21
C GLY A 876 -22.67 2.95 29.44
N GLY A 877 -21.36 2.80 29.31
CA GLY A 877 -20.39 2.95 30.40
C GLY A 877 -20.17 1.69 31.27
N ASP A 878 -20.95 0.62 31.08
CA ASP A 878 -20.66 -0.67 31.70
C ASP A 878 -19.31 -1.19 31.22
N MET A 879 -18.61 -1.93 32.08
CA MET A 879 -17.47 -2.74 31.62
C MET A 879 -18.00 -3.97 30.89
N VAL A 880 -17.42 -4.26 29.74
CA VAL A 880 -17.73 -5.44 28.93
C VAL A 880 -16.49 -6.26 28.67
N LYS A 881 -16.69 -7.56 28.55
CA LYS A 881 -15.70 -8.53 28.12
C LYS A 881 -16.05 -8.99 26.71
N VAL A 882 -15.18 -8.65 25.76
CA VAL A 882 -15.26 -9.16 24.39
C VAL A 882 -14.31 -10.34 24.29
N THR A 883 -14.81 -11.51 23.91
CA THR A 883 -14.02 -12.75 23.85
C THR A 883 -14.01 -13.30 22.44
N SER A 884 -12.83 -13.68 21.96
CA SER A 884 -12.61 -14.42 20.71
C SER A 884 -12.11 -15.84 21.04
N ALA A 885 -11.86 -16.70 20.05
CA ALA A 885 -11.28 -18.02 20.29
C ALA A 885 -9.81 -17.99 20.79
N ARG A 886 -9.15 -16.82 20.72
CA ARG A 886 -7.77 -16.63 21.18
C ARG A 886 -7.73 -16.18 22.63
N ASP A 887 -8.42 -15.08 22.91
CA ASP A 887 -8.42 -14.42 24.22
C ASP A 887 -9.60 -13.43 24.37
N TYR A 888 -9.60 -12.65 25.46
CA TYR A 888 -10.57 -11.61 25.74
C TYR A 888 -9.95 -10.20 25.87
N TYR A 889 -10.81 -9.20 25.78
CA TYR A 889 -10.50 -7.78 25.92
C TYR A 889 -11.55 -7.10 26.82
N LEU A 890 -11.08 -6.29 27.77
CA LEU A 890 -11.93 -5.54 28.69
C LEU A 890 -11.95 -4.05 28.31
N ALA A 891 -13.14 -3.49 28.18
CA ALA A 891 -13.32 -2.09 27.81
C ALA A 891 -14.71 -1.59 28.22
N LYS A 892 -14.92 -0.28 28.15
CA LYS A 892 -16.24 0.33 28.39
C LYS A 892 -17.17 0.12 27.19
N ALA A 893 -18.45 -0.13 27.45
CA ALA A 893 -19.46 -0.16 26.38
C ALA A 893 -19.84 1.26 25.96
N MET A 894 -19.59 1.61 24.70
CA MET A 894 -20.20 2.75 24.03
C MET A 894 -21.44 2.26 23.26
N VAL A 895 -22.58 2.23 23.96
CA VAL A 895 -23.87 1.87 23.33
C VAL A 895 -24.27 2.95 22.33
N THR A 896 -24.55 2.57 21.08
CA THR A 896 -24.70 3.53 19.97
C THR A 896 -25.67 3.08 18.90
N LYS A 897 -26.31 4.06 18.23
CA LYS A 897 -27.13 3.89 17.02
C LYS A 897 -26.33 3.95 15.72
N ARG A 898 -25.03 4.24 15.81
CA ARG A 898 -24.13 4.35 14.64
C ARG A 898 -23.82 3.00 13.99
N ILE A 899 -24.14 1.90 14.66
CA ILE A 899 -24.06 0.54 14.13
C ILE A 899 -25.43 -0.09 14.35
N LYS A 900 -26.04 -0.59 13.28
CA LYS A 900 -27.36 -1.23 13.31
C LYS A 900 -27.23 -2.75 13.15
N PRO A 901 -28.20 -3.55 13.65
CA PRO A 901 -28.34 -4.92 13.18
C PRO A 901 -28.48 -4.97 11.67
N MET A 902 -28.00 -6.05 11.05
CA MET A 902 -28.12 -6.29 9.62
C MET A 902 -28.80 -7.63 9.38
N MET A 903 -29.55 -7.74 8.29
CA MET A 903 -30.05 -9.02 7.80
C MET A 903 -29.08 -9.56 6.78
N ILE A 904 -28.40 -10.67 7.11
CA ILE A 904 -27.40 -11.32 6.26
C ILE A 904 -27.94 -12.70 5.91
N ASP A 905 -28.24 -12.91 4.64
CA ASP A 905 -28.90 -14.12 4.14
C ASP A 905 -30.10 -14.56 5.01
N GLY A 906 -30.99 -13.61 5.35
CA GLY A 906 -32.17 -13.87 6.18
C GLY A 906 -31.89 -14.01 7.69
N LYS A 907 -30.64 -13.91 8.13
CA LYS A 907 -30.26 -13.98 9.55
C LYS A 907 -29.89 -12.62 10.13
N LYS A 908 -30.51 -12.26 11.25
CA LYS A 908 -30.11 -11.08 12.03
C LYS A 908 -28.68 -11.27 12.54
N THR A 909 -27.80 -10.36 12.16
CA THR A 909 -26.38 -10.39 12.45
C THR A 909 -25.95 -9.07 13.07
N TYR A 910 -25.13 -9.16 14.11
CA TYR A 910 -24.56 -8.01 14.78
C TYR A 910 -23.09 -7.84 14.44
N GLN A 911 -22.65 -6.59 14.46
CA GLN A 911 -21.24 -6.25 14.42
C GLN A 911 -20.91 -5.21 15.49
N ILE A 912 -19.72 -5.31 16.06
CA ILE A 912 -19.17 -4.38 17.03
C ILE A 912 -17.85 -3.82 16.51
N GLY A 913 -17.49 -2.66 17.06
CA GLY A 913 -16.31 -1.94 16.65
C GLY A 913 -15.39 -1.61 17.81
N ILE A 914 -14.08 -1.83 17.67
CA ILE A 914 -13.10 -1.57 18.74
C ILE A 914 -11.95 -0.65 18.25
N PRO A 915 -11.74 0.54 18.85
CA PRO A 915 -10.55 1.34 18.60
C PRO A 915 -9.26 0.65 19.06
N ILE A 916 -8.18 0.80 18.31
CA ILE A 916 -6.91 0.10 18.60
C ILE A 916 -5.99 0.79 19.61
N HIS A 917 -6.35 1.93 20.19
CA HIS A 917 -5.32 2.88 20.63
C HIS A 917 -4.65 2.61 21.98
N GLN A 918 -5.16 1.66 22.75
CA GLN A 918 -4.71 1.40 24.11
C GLN A 918 -3.86 0.14 24.21
N GLY A 919 -3.03 0.10 25.25
CA GLY A 919 -2.14 -1.02 25.57
C GLY A 919 -1.71 -0.95 27.03
N PHE A 920 -0.68 -1.70 27.42
CA PHE A 920 -0.21 -1.77 28.82
C PHE A 920 0.94 -0.82 29.14
N ARG A 921 1.36 0.02 28.20
CA ARG A 921 2.32 1.12 28.40
C ARG A 921 1.67 2.44 28.01
N GLY A 922 2.05 3.54 28.64
CA GLY A 922 1.51 4.87 28.33
C GLY A 922 1.43 5.75 29.57
N ILE A 923 1.07 7.03 29.41
CA ILE A 923 1.05 7.98 30.54
C ILE A 923 0.16 7.49 31.70
N GLN A 924 -1.00 6.88 31.39
CA GLN A 924 -1.93 6.43 32.43
C GLN A 924 -1.48 5.13 33.08
N GLU A 925 -1.02 4.18 32.27
CA GLU A 925 -0.60 2.84 32.70
C GLU A 925 0.70 2.93 33.52
N ASP A 926 1.64 3.79 33.10
CA ASP A 926 2.90 4.03 33.79
C ASP A 926 2.70 4.74 35.14
N ALA A 927 1.58 5.43 35.32
CA ALA A 927 1.16 6.01 36.60
C ALA A 927 0.49 5.01 37.55
N GLY A 928 0.45 3.72 37.21
CA GLY A 928 -0.07 2.65 38.06
C GLY A 928 -1.60 2.58 38.15
N LYS A 929 -2.33 3.24 37.23
CA LYS A 929 -3.78 3.44 37.39
C LYS A 929 -4.63 2.22 37.01
N VAL A 930 -4.32 1.50 35.92
CA VAL A 930 -5.02 0.26 35.52
C VAL A 930 -4.13 -0.57 34.57
N PRO A 931 -3.86 -1.87 34.82
CA PRO A 931 -3.23 -2.72 33.81
C PRO A 931 -4.23 -3.03 32.69
N ARG A 932 -4.02 -2.46 31.50
CA ARG A 932 -4.84 -2.70 30.30
C ARG A 932 -4.21 -3.73 29.38
N THR A 933 -4.96 -4.25 28.41
CA THR A 933 -4.42 -5.14 27.37
C THR A 933 -4.51 -4.50 25.98
N VAL A 934 -3.91 -5.14 24.98
CA VAL A 934 -3.98 -4.73 23.56
C VAL A 934 -5.16 -5.45 22.90
N VAL A 935 -5.94 -4.74 22.07
CA VAL A 935 -7.10 -5.32 21.36
C VAL A 935 -6.73 -6.48 20.42
N ASN A 936 -5.52 -6.48 19.85
CA ASN A 936 -5.06 -7.52 18.93
C ASN A 936 -4.85 -8.90 19.60
N ARG A 937 -5.03 -9.03 20.92
CA ARG A 937 -5.26 -10.33 21.57
C ARG A 937 -6.49 -11.06 21.02
N LEU A 938 -7.44 -10.33 20.41
CA LEU A 938 -8.65 -10.89 19.80
C LEU A 938 -8.46 -11.35 18.34
N SER A 939 -7.53 -10.74 17.60
CA SER A 939 -7.45 -10.88 16.15
C SER A 939 -6.82 -12.21 15.71
N PRO A 940 -7.29 -12.83 14.63
CA PRO A 940 -6.77 -14.11 14.14
C PRO A 940 -5.41 -13.99 13.44
N THR A 941 -4.61 -15.05 13.56
CA THR A 941 -3.31 -15.21 12.89
C THR A 941 -3.48 -15.83 11.50
N VAL A 942 -4.16 -15.11 10.61
CA VAL A 942 -4.33 -15.48 9.20
C VAL A 942 -4.04 -14.29 8.30
N VAL A 943 -3.49 -14.54 7.12
CA VAL A 943 -3.03 -13.48 6.21
C VAL A 943 -3.49 -13.65 4.75
N ASP A 944 -3.62 -12.52 4.05
CA ASP A 944 -3.81 -12.46 2.60
C ASP A 944 -2.70 -13.24 1.87
N PRO A 945 -3.02 -14.08 0.87
CA PRO A 945 -2.05 -14.96 0.23
C PRO A 945 -1.07 -14.22 -0.70
N ASN A 946 -1.33 -12.95 -1.02
CA ASN A 946 -0.51 -12.13 -1.90
C ASN A 946 0.37 -11.15 -1.11
N ALA A 947 -0.26 -10.36 -0.24
CA ALA A 947 0.39 -9.28 0.49
C ALA A 947 0.78 -9.67 1.93
N TYR A 948 0.41 -10.86 2.39
CA TYR A 948 0.68 -11.36 3.74
C TYR A 948 0.19 -10.42 4.86
N THR A 949 -0.86 -9.64 4.56
CA THR A 949 -1.48 -8.72 5.52
C THR A 949 -2.50 -9.48 6.38
N PRO A 950 -2.49 -9.32 7.72
CA PRO A 950 -3.43 -10.04 8.57
C PRO A 950 -4.87 -9.56 8.50
N GLU A 951 -5.80 -10.46 8.84
CA GLU A 951 -7.23 -10.21 8.89
C GLU A 951 -7.65 -9.55 10.22
N TYR A 952 -7.68 -8.21 10.23
CA TYR A 952 -8.05 -7.42 11.41
C TYR A 952 -9.46 -6.83 11.33
N LYS A 953 -10.10 -6.87 10.16
CA LYS A 953 -11.31 -6.10 9.87
C LYS A 953 -12.59 -6.91 9.88
N GLY A 954 -12.52 -8.24 9.87
CA GLY A 954 -13.67 -9.12 10.05
C GLY A 954 -13.24 -10.43 10.69
N PHE A 955 -13.63 -10.63 11.95
CA PHE A 955 -13.43 -11.86 12.70
C PHE A 955 -14.56 -12.01 13.74
N LEU A 956 -14.68 -13.15 14.41
CA LEU A 956 -15.82 -13.43 15.30
C LEU A 956 -15.48 -13.31 16.78
N VAL A 957 -16.44 -12.79 17.54
CA VAL A 957 -16.39 -12.62 18.99
C VAL A 957 -17.74 -12.91 19.65
N LYS A 958 -17.72 -12.98 20.98
CA LYS A 958 -18.89 -12.84 21.85
C LYS A 958 -18.69 -11.64 22.78
N ILE A 959 -19.78 -11.07 23.29
CA ILE A 959 -19.75 -9.95 24.25
C ILE A 959 -20.63 -10.27 25.46
N GLU A 960 -20.10 -10.00 26.64
CA GLU A 960 -20.79 -10.14 27.93
C GLU A 960 -20.45 -8.96 28.86
N LYS A 961 -21.31 -8.71 29.83
CA LYS A 961 -21.01 -7.75 30.91
C LYS A 961 -19.91 -8.34 31.81
N ALA A 962 -18.90 -7.54 32.14
CA ALA A 962 -17.71 -7.97 32.90
C ALA A 962 -17.87 -7.80 34.41
#